data_AF-A0A396I046-F1
#
_entry.id   AF-A0A396I046-F1
#
_cell.length_a   1.000
_cell.length_b   1.000
_cell.length_c   1.000
_cell.angle_alpha   90.00
_cell.angle_beta   90.00
_cell.angle_gamma   90.00
#
_symmetry.space_group_name_H-M   'P 1'
#
loop_
_entity.id
_entity.type
_entity.pdbx_description
1 polymer ?
#
loop_
_entity_poly.entity_id
_entity_poly.type
_entity_poly.pdbx_seq_one_letter_code
_entity_poly.pdbx_strand_id
1 'polypeptide(L)'
;MTVEYNALVKNGIWSLVPCPTNVNVVGCKWIYRTKRKSDGSIERHKARLVAQGFSQQAGKDFFETFSPVVKPTTIRLVVSIALSNQWCLRQLDINNAFLNGELSEVVYMRQPKGFEDSHHPDHVCQLRKALYGLKQAPRAWFTKLKHYLITQGFRACQSDTSLFVHHSAAATIYILVYVDDLLITGTDSSLINNFIINLNKVFALKDQGELHYFLGLQITRTSSGVQLTQEGYVRDILESTNMSAAAPITTPADPQHRLVKAGEPFDDPALYRRTVGSLQYATITRPDITYAVNRVCQFMHSPTLDHWRAVKRILRYLAGTLSHSLHFSPTQATSFLAYSDAGWISDSDDSRSQFGYAIFHGSNLISWTSRKQKVVARSSTEAEYRSLAYTAAELLWLNLLAAELHVPITGPPLLLCDNVGAIFLSKNPVISTRSKHIALDFHFIRDQVDSGTLKIGHVSSVDQLADIFTKPLSKDRVFFLRSKLRVLPNHQLAGGFVQNSLVNMYSKFGDMGLARLVFDKIGDKDLLVWNCLVDGYVRNGEVEFALKVSDEMPKRDKFTWTCLVDGLCKCGKVEVAREIFDRMDDGDKSLVTWNVMIHGYMKSGKIELAAELFETMPKRSLISWNSMIDGYQGNGCFYEAMKLFEALLNEGFVPINATLSSALSAVSGLAVLGNGRWIHLFVCGSIESALAVFKGIAKKKLAHWTAIIVGLGMHGLADQALELITEMRRIGMKPHAITFIGVLNACSHAGLVDEGNQIFQMMINEYKIEPTVEHYGCLVDILC
;
A
#
# COMPACT_ATOMS: atom_id res chain seq x y z
N MET A 1 46.54 -11.16 -6.43
CA MET A 1 46.96 -11.20 -5.01
C MET A 1 48.15 -10.28 -4.77
N THR A 2 49.23 -10.40 -5.54
CA THR A 2 50.46 -9.60 -5.39
C THR A 2 50.22 -8.09 -5.34
N VAL A 3 49.36 -7.55 -6.22
CA VAL A 3 49.01 -6.12 -6.23
C VAL A 3 48.39 -5.66 -4.90
N GLU A 4 47.47 -6.45 -4.35
CA GLU A 4 46.83 -6.15 -3.05
C GLU A 4 47.84 -6.29 -1.90
N TYR A 5 48.63 -7.38 -1.89
CA TYR A 5 49.65 -7.59 -0.86
C TYR A 5 50.67 -6.44 -0.82
N ASN A 6 51.20 -6.04 -1.98
CA ASN A 6 52.15 -4.94 -2.08
C ASN A 6 51.52 -3.61 -1.61
N ALA A 7 50.23 -3.40 -1.88
CA ALA A 7 49.51 -2.22 -1.38
C ALA A 7 49.38 -2.25 0.16
N LEU A 8 49.12 -3.42 0.77
CA LEU A 8 49.05 -3.56 2.22
C LEU A 8 50.42 -3.32 2.88
N VAL A 9 51.50 -3.88 2.32
CA VAL A 9 52.86 -3.65 2.82
C VAL A 9 53.26 -2.18 2.68
N LYS A 10 53.01 -1.56 1.51
CA LYS A 10 53.29 -0.13 1.27
C LYS A 10 52.54 0.79 2.24
N ASN A 11 51.32 0.43 2.62
CA ASN A 11 50.51 1.21 3.57
C ASN A 11 50.87 0.96 5.04
N GLY A 12 51.85 0.09 5.32
CA GLY A 12 52.30 -0.23 6.67
C GLY A 12 51.21 -0.88 7.52
N ILE A 13 50.38 -1.76 6.92
CA ILE A 13 49.25 -2.37 7.63
C ILE A 13 49.72 -3.21 8.81
N TRP A 14 50.87 -3.87 8.70
CA TRP A 14 51.45 -4.68 9.77
C TRP A 14 52.97 -4.60 9.82
N SER A 15 53.51 -4.98 10.97
CA SER A 15 54.92 -5.31 11.17
C SER A 15 55.06 -6.80 11.49
N LEU A 16 56.06 -7.47 10.91
CA LEU A 16 56.33 -8.88 11.19
C LEU A 16 57.08 -9.00 12.53
N VAL A 17 56.56 -9.83 13.45
CA VAL A 17 57.13 -10.01 14.80
C VAL A 17 57.14 -11.49 15.20
N PRO A 18 58.03 -11.92 16.11
CA PRO A 18 57.97 -13.26 16.69
C PRO A 18 56.60 -13.52 17.33
N CYS A 19 56.07 -14.74 17.19
CA CYS A 19 54.78 -15.11 17.74
C CYS A 19 54.77 -14.96 19.27
N PRO A 20 53.94 -14.07 19.84
CA PRO A 20 53.89 -13.89 21.30
C PRO A 20 53.23 -15.08 21.98
N THR A 21 53.63 -15.38 23.21
CA THR A 21 52.98 -16.40 24.04
C THR A 21 51.63 -15.92 24.56
N ASN A 22 50.62 -16.80 24.61
CA ASN A 22 49.28 -16.55 25.17
C ASN A 22 48.43 -15.44 24.50
N VAL A 23 48.70 -15.11 23.23
CA VAL A 23 47.86 -14.17 22.45
C VAL A 23 47.00 -14.91 21.44
N ASN A 24 45.82 -14.36 21.14
CA ASN A 24 45.01 -14.86 20.05
C ASN A 24 45.61 -14.41 18.71
N VAL A 25 45.89 -15.36 17.81
CA VAL A 25 46.39 -15.07 16.46
C VAL A 25 45.26 -15.31 15.46
N VAL A 26 44.73 -14.21 14.94
CA VAL A 26 43.62 -14.21 13.99
C VAL A 26 44.09 -14.77 12.65
N GLY A 27 43.32 -15.67 12.04
CA GLY A 27 43.63 -16.14 10.69
C GLY A 27 43.28 -15.11 9.61
N CYS A 28 43.67 -15.36 8.37
CA CYS A 28 43.28 -14.52 7.23
C CYS A 28 42.92 -15.35 6.00
N LYS A 29 42.12 -14.79 5.10
CA LYS A 29 41.67 -15.44 3.86
C LYS A 29 41.67 -14.47 2.69
N TRP A 30 42.05 -14.96 1.52
CA TRP A 30 41.87 -14.25 0.26
C TRP A 30 40.42 -14.40 -0.24
N ILE A 31 39.76 -13.26 -0.48
CA ILE A 31 38.44 -13.20 -1.10
C ILE A 31 38.61 -12.67 -2.53
N TYR A 32 37.99 -13.36 -3.48
CA TYR A 32 38.03 -13.01 -4.90
C TYR A 32 36.66 -12.50 -5.34
N ARG A 33 36.64 -11.38 -6.06
CA ARG A 33 35.42 -10.81 -6.64
C ARG A 33 35.70 -10.33 -8.06
N THR A 34 34.89 -10.77 -9.00
CA THR A 34 34.91 -10.23 -10.37
C THR A 34 34.05 -8.97 -10.40
N LYS A 35 34.66 -7.81 -10.68
CA LYS A 35 33.91 -6.60 -11.04
C LYS A 35 33.52 -6.69 -12.50
N ARG A 36 32.26 -6.40 -12.79
CA ARG A 36 31.70 -6.34 -14.14
C ARG A 36 31.33 -4.89 -14.46
N LYS A 37 31.43 -4.52 -15.72
CA LYS A 37 30.90 -3.25 -16.25
C LYS A 37 29.38 -3.31 -16.32
N SER A 38 28.74 -2.17 -16.58
CA SER A 38 27.27 -2.07 -16.74
C SER A 38 26.72 -2.92 -17.90
N ASP A 39 27.55 -3.24 -18.90
CA ASP A 39 27.23 -4.13 -20.03
C ASP A 39 27.38 -5.63 -19.71
N GLY A 40 27.76 -5.99 -18.47
CA GLY A 40 27.96 -7.38 -18.03
C GLY A 40 29.36 -7.97 -18.32
N SER A 41 30.21 -7.26 -19.08
CA SER A 41 31.60 -7.68 -19.34
C SER A 41 32.49 -7.54 -18.10
N ILE A 42 33.61 -8.27 -18.05
CA ILE A 42 34.51 -8.23 -16.89
C ILE A 42 35.30 -6.91 -16.92
N GLU A 43 35.16 -6.09 -15.88
CA GLU A 43 35.98 -4.90 -15.66
C GLU A 43 37.35 -5.28 -15.09
N ARG A 44 37.36 -6.09 -14.02
CA ARG A 44 38.58 -6.58 -13.36
C ARG A 44 38.32 -7.72 -12.39
N HIS A 45 39.32 -8.57 -12.19
CA HIS A 45 39.37 -9.51 -11.06
C HIS A 45 40.01 -8.82 -9.85
N LYS A 46 39.26 -8.71 -8.74
CA LYS A 46 39.73 -8.12 -7.49
C LYS A 46 39.99 -9.22 -6.47
N ALA A 47 41.21 -9.26 -5.94
CA ALA A 47 41.55 -10.06 -4.76
C ALA A 47 41.65 -9.13 -3.55
N ARG A 48 41.13 -9.54 -2.40
CA ARG A 48 41.19 -8.78 -1.14
C ARG A 48 41.61 -9.71 -0.01
N LEU A 49 42.57 -9.29 0.80
CA LEU A 49 42.93 -10.00 2.02
C LEU A 49 41.96 -9.60 3.14
N VAL A 50 41.37 -10.58 3.82
CA VAL A 50 40.38 -10.36 4.87
C VAL A 50 40.78 -11.14 6.12
N ALA A 51 40.84 -10.47 7.27
CA ALA A 51 41.03 -11.08 8.57
C ALA A 51 39.81 -11.93 8.95
N GLN A 52 40.03 -13.06 9.60
CA GLN A 52 38.97 -13.93 10.10
C GLN A 52 38.43 -13.39 11.43
N GLY A 53 37.78 -12.22 11.42
CA GLY A 53 37.34 -11.54 12.64
C GLY A 53 36.32 -12.32 13.49
N PHE A 54 35.68 -13.36 12.96
CA PHE A 54 34.87 -14.28 13.77
C PHE A 54 35.70 -15.02 14.85
N SER A 55 37.02 -15.15 14.64
CA SER A 55 37.95 -15.71 15.64
C SER A 55 38.40 -14.70 16.71
N GLN A 56 38.02 -13.43 16.60
CA GLN A 56 38.35 -12.41 17.61
C GLN A 56 37.49 -12.56 18.87
N GLN A 57 38.16 -12.42 20.04
CA GLN A 57 37.59 -12.46 21.38
C GLN A 57 37.32 -11.04 21.91
N ALA A 58 36.09 -10.80 22.37
CA ALA A 58 35.71 -9.53 22.98
C ALA A 58 36.47 -9.33 24.31
N GLY A 59 36.90 -8.09 24.59
CA GLY A 59 37.68 -7.74 25.77
C GLY A 59 39.17 -8.11 25.70
N LYS A 60 39.61 -8.72 24.59
CA LYS A 60 41.02 -9.01 24.30
C LYS A 60 41.46 -8.39 22.97
N ASP A 61 40.81 -8.79 21.88
CA ASP A 61 41.19 -8.38 20.52
C ASP A 61 40.45 -7.13 20.03
N PHE A 62 39.35 -6.80 20.72
CA PHE A 62 38.57 -5.59 20.50
C PHE A 62 37.72 -5.31 21.75
N PHE A 63 37.47 -4.02 22.01
CA PHE A 63 36.57 -3.58 23.08
C PHE A 63 35.29 -2.97 22.52
N GLU A 64 35.40 -2.13 21.50
CA GLU A 64 34.27 -1.44 20.88
C GLU A 64 34.23 -1.64 19.36
N THR A 65 33.05 -1.95 18.81
CA THR A 65 32.86 -2.27 17.38
C THR A 65 31.89 -1.33 16.68
N PHE A 66 31.10 -0.57 17.43
CA PHE A 66 30.06 0.28 16.88
C PHE A 66 30.68 1.39 16.02
N SER A 67 30.21 1.48 14.78
CA SER A 67 30.48 2.58 13.86
C SER A 67 29.14 3.16 13.41
N PRO A 68 28.94 4.48 13.54
CA PRO A 68 27.70 5.09 13.10
C PRO A 68 27.60 5.10 11.58
N VAL A 69 26.38 5.05 11.07
CA VAL A 69 26.02 5.20 9.66
C VAL A 69 24.88 6.20 9.54
N VAL A 70 24.90 7.00 8.48
CA VAL A 70 23.87 8.01 8.27
C VAL A 70 22.49 7.39 8.08
N LYS A 71 21.46 7.99 8.68
CA LYS A 71 20.08 7.47 8.60
C LYS A 71 19.45 7.79 7.23
N PRO A 72 18.59 6.91 6.69
CA PRO A 72 17.82 7.20 5.48
C PRO A 72 16.95 8.46 5.57
N THR A 73 16.44 8.78 6.76
CA THR A 73 15.69 10.03 7.01
C THR A 73 16.57 11.26 6.84
N THR A 74 17.80 11.25 7.37
CA THR A 74 18.79 12.31 7.19
C THR A 74 19.14 12.52 5.72
N ILE A 75 19.36 11.43 4.98
CA ILE A 75 19.62 11.48 3.53
C ILE A 75 18.46 12.17 2.79
N ARG A 76 17.22 11.73 3.04
CA ARG A 76 16.01 12.29 2.39
C ARG A 76 15.81 13.76 2.72
N LEU A 77 16.02 14.18 3.97
CA LEU A 77 15.95 15.58 4.36
C LEU A 77 17.02 16.42 3.63
N VAL A 78 18.28 15.97 3.62
CA VAL A 78 19.37 16.67 2.91
C VAL A 78 19.13 16.74 1.41
N VAL A 79 18.64 15.66 0.78
CA VAL A 79 18.24 15.68 -0.63
C VAL A 79 17.12 16.69 -0.87
N SER A 80 16.12 16.77 0.01
CA SER A 80 15.04 17.76 -0.07
C SER A 80 15.56 19.20 0.05
N ILE A 81 16.49 19.46 0.96
CA ILE A 81 17.13 20.78 1.14
C ILE A 81 17.99 21.15 -0.07
N ALA A 82 18.86 20.24 -0.51
CA ALA A 82 19.73 20.44 -1.65
C ALA A 82 18.91 20.69 -2.93
N LEU A 83 17.82 19.95 -3.14
CA LEU A 83 16.91 20.17 -4.25
C LEU A 83 16.25 21.56 -4.19
N SER A 84 15.79 21.97 -3.02
CA SER A 84 15.08 23.24 -2.84
C SER A 84 15.98 24.45 -3.04
N ASN A 85 17.27 24.32 -2.68
CA ASN A 85 18.27 25.37 -2.86
C ASN A 85 19.11 25.20 -4.14
N GLN A 86 18.76 24.24 -5.00
CA GLN A 86 19.48 23.94 -6.25
C GLN A 86 20.97 23.60 -6.06
N TRP A 87 21.31 22.95 -4.94
CA TRP A 87 22.68 22.54 -4.65
C TRP A 87 23.07 21.28 -5.44
N CYS A 88 24.36 21.18 -5.77
CA CYS A 88 24.92 19.97 -6.36
C CYS A 88 25.00 18.86 -5.29
N LEU A 89 24.59 17.65 -5.64
CA LEU A 89 24.78 16.45 -4.83
C LEU A 89 25.91 15.63 -5.47
N ARG A 90 27.02 15.47 -4.76
CA ARG A 90 28.21 14.76 -5.23
C ARG A 90 28.51 13.53 -4.40
N GLN A 91 28.84 12.43 -5.06
CA GLN A 91 29.21 11.18 -4.40
C GLN A 91 30.72 10.95 -4.49
N LEU A 92 31.32 10.57 -3.36
CA LEU A 92 32.71 10.16 -3.28
C LEU A 92 32.80 8.74 -2.71
N ASP A 93 33.75 7.96 -3.22
CA ASP A 93 34.09 6.63 -2.73
C ASP A 93 35.53 6.63 -2.21
N ILE A 94 35.73 6.36 -0.93
CA ILE A 94 37.06 6.28 -0.34
C ILE A 94 37.68 4.92 -0.66
N ASN A 95 38.81 4.93 -1.35
CA ASN A 95 39.51 3.72 -1.71
C ASN A 95 40.09 3.05 -0.45
N ASN A 96 39.70 1.79 -0.24
CA ASN A 96 40.20 0.96 0.84
C ASN A 96 40.06 1.63 2.22
N ALA A 97 38.90 2.22 2.50
CA ALA A 97 38.71 3.12 3.64
C ALA A 97 39.19 2.52 4.98
N PHE A 98 38.88 1.26 5.25
CA PHE A 98 39.33 0.57 6.48
C PHE A 98 40.85 0.52 6.65
N LEU A 99 41.63 0.47 5.56
CA LEU A 99 43.09 0.44 5.63
C LEU A 99 43.70 1.75 6.12
N ASN A 100 42.92 2.84 6.15
CA ASN A 100 43.33 4.13 6.70
C ASN A 100 43.05 4.24 8.21
N GLY A 101 42.22 3.36 8.76
CA GLY A 101 41.91 3.34 10.19
C GLY A 101 43.08 2.83 11.02
N GLU A 102 43.48 3.55 12.05
CA GLU A 102 44.49 3.11 13.01
C GLU A 102 43.84 2.25 14.10
N LEU A 103 44.49 1.14 14.48
CA LEU A 103 44.01 0.28 15.55
C LEU A 103 44.56 0.77 16.89
N SER A 104 43.67 0.93 17.87
CA SER A 104 44.03 1.15 19.27
C SER A 104 44.49 -0.15 19.95
N GLU A 105 43.87 -1.27 19.57
CA GLU A 105 44.14 -2.59 20.12
C GLU A 105 45.26 -3.30 19.38
N VAL A 106 45.99 -4.15 20.11
CA VAL A 106 47.02 -5.00 19.52
C VAL A 106 46.38 -6.27 18.97
N VAL A 107 46.35 -6.40 17.64
CA VAL A 107 45.83 -7.59 16.96
C VAL A 107 46.96 -8.29 16.21
N TYR A 108 47.14 -9.58 16.47
CA TYR A 108 48.07 -10.43 15.73
C TYR A 108 47.32 -11.25 14.69
N MET A 109 47.87 -11.35 13.49
CA MET A 109 47.31 -12.08 12.36
C MET A 109 48.34 -13.06 11.80
N ARG A 110 47.91 -14.25 11.38
CA ARG A 110 48.78 -15.18 10.64
C ARG A 110 49.25 -14.53 9.34
N GLN A 111 50.44 -14.93 8.87
CA GLN A 111 50.94 -14.47 7.58
C GLN A 111 49.97 -14.85 6.45
N PRO A 112 49.79 -14.00 5.43
CA PRO A 112 48.91 -14.31 4.31
C PRO A 112 49.43 -15.51 3.54
N LYS A 113 48.55 -16.51 3.31
CA LYS A 113 48.92 -17.71 2.55
C LYS A 113 49.47 -17.36 1.17
N GLY A 114 50.62 -17.94 0.84
CA GLY A 114 51.36 -17.70 -0.41
C GLY A 114 52.26 -16.47 -0.41
N PHE A 115 52.37 -15.78 0.74
CA PHE A 115 53.23 -14.61 0.96
C PHE A 115 53.92 -14.69 2.33
N GLU A 116 54.16 -15.91 2.83
CA GLU A 116 54.93 -16.17 4.05
C GLU A 116 56.40 -15.79 3.84
N ASP A 117 57.01 -15.18 4.86
CA ASP A 117 58.43 -14.85 4.85
C ASP A 117 59.27 -16.13 5.00
N SER A 118 60.16 -16.37 4.03
CA SER A 118 61.00 -17.57 3.99
C SER A 118 62.04 -17.64 5.11
N HIS A 119 62.47 -16.49 5.64
CA HIS A 119 63.44 -16.41 6.73
C HIS A 119 62.75 -16.45 8.10
N HIS A 120 61.46 -16.10 8.15
CA HIS A 120 60.68 -16.00 9.39
C HIS A 120 59.31 -16.70 9.26
N PRO A 121 59.26 -18.03 9.05
CA PRO A 121 58.02 -18.75 8.81
C PRO A 121 57.06 -18.73 10.01
N ASP A 122 57.60 -18.74 11.24
CA ASP A 122 56.81 -18.79 12.49
C ASP A 122 56.40 -17.41 13.02
N HIS A 123 56.80 -16.33 12.34
CA HIS A 123 56.41 -14.99 12.73
C HIS A 123 54.94 -14.69 12.40
N VAL A 124 54.38 -13.71 13.10
CA VAL A 124 53.00 -13.24 12.92
C VAL A 124 52.98 -11.76 12.54
N CYS A 125 51.95 -11.34 11.83
CA CYS A 125 51.71 -9.95 11.46
C CYS A 125 51.05 -9.22 12.64
N GLN A 126 51.77 -8.30 13.29
CA GLN A 126 51.17 -7.36 14.24
C GLN A 126 50.51 -6.22 13.46
N LEU A 127 49.18 -6.18 13.46
CA LEU A 127 48.41 -5.17 12.73
C LEU A 127 48.56 -3.79 13.39
N ARG A 128 48.93 -2.79 12.59
CA ARG A 128 49.01 -1.37 12.97
C ARG A 128 47.78 -0.60 12.51
N LYS A 129 47.22 -1.01 11.37
CA LYS A 129 46.01 -0.43 10.79
C LYS A 129 44.94 -1.50 10.63
N ALA A 130 43.70 -1.04 10.55
CA ALA A 130 42.55 -1.91 10.42
C ALA A 130 42.57 -2.64 9.07
N LEU A 131 42.18 -3.91 9.10
CA LEU A 131 42.03 -4.76 7.92
C LEU A 131 40.56 -5.14 7.76
N TYR A 132 40.13 -5.35 6.52
CA TYR A 132 38.80 -5.90 6.24
C TYR A 132 38.59 -7.20 7.01
N GLY A 133 37.40 -7.37 7.58
CA GLY A 133 37.02 -8.56 8.34
C GLY A 133 37.25 -8.45 9.84
N LEU A 134 38.05 -7.49 10.32
CA LEU A 134 38.12 -7.18 11.76
C LEU A 134 36.82 -6.53 12.24
N LYS A 135 36.41 -6.86 13.47
CA LYS A 135 35.16 -6.35 14.08
C LYS A 135 35.19 -4.84 14.34
N GLN A 136 36.35 -4.27 14.65
CA GLN A 136 36.55 -2.85 14.95
C GLN A 136 36.94 -1.98 13.75
N ALA A 137 37.15 -2.58 12.56
CA ALA A 137 37.67 -1.85 11.39
C ALA A 137 36.79 -0.66 10.94
N PRO A 138 35.45 -0.77 10.88
CA PRO A 138 34.60 0.35 10.49
C PRO A 138 34.73 1.54 11.45
N ARG A 139 34.82 1.26 12.75
CA ARG A 139 34.96 2.28 13.79
C ARG A 139 36.30 3.01 13.69
N ALA A 140 37.39 2.27 13.52
CA ALA A 140 38.73 2.83 13.36
C ALA A 140 38.79 3.80 12.17
N TRP A 141 38.20 3.39 11.04
CA TRP A 141 38.05 4.25 9.87
C TRP A 141 37.22 5.50 10.16
N PHE A 142 36.02 5.32 10.70
CA PHE A 142 35.13 6.45 11.00
C PHE A 142 35.79 7.47 11.94
N THR A 143 36.52 7.00 12.96
CA THR A 143 37.23 7.85 13.91
C THR A 143 38.31 8.68 13.22
N LYS A 144 39.11 8.06 12.33
CA LYS A 144 40.14 8.76 11.55
C LYS A 144 39.54 9.84 10.65
N LEU A 145 38.47 9.50 9.92
CA LEU A 145 37.77 10.44 9.06
C LEU A 145 37.15 11.59 9.88
N LYS A 146 36.46 11.27 10.99
CA LYS A 146 35.86 12.25 11.90
C LYS A 146 36.89 13.26 12.41
N HIS A 147 38.04 12.78 12.89
CA HIS A 147 39.11 13.67 13.36
C HIS A 147 39.59 14.61 12.24
N TYR A 148 39.80 14.08 11.04
CA TYR A 148 40.18 14.90 9.89
C TYR A 148 39.11 15.97 9.58
N LEU A 149 37.83 15.59 9.48
CA LEU A 149 36.75 16.54 9.19
C LEU A 149 36.68 17.66 10.25
N ILE A 150 36.83 17.33 11.53
CA ILE A 150 36.85 18.32 12.61
C ILE A 150 38.04 19.28 12.45
N THR A 151 39.22 18.78 12.09
CA THR A 151 40.39 19.65 11.84
C THR A 151 40.19 20.59 10.64
N GLN A 152 39.33 20.22 9.69
CA GLN A 152 38.93 21.06 8.55
C GLN A 152 37.79 22.03 8.90
N GLY A 153 37.38 22.13 10.16
CA GLY A 153 36.34 23.05 10.62
C GLY A 153 34.91 22.52 10.57
N PHE A 154 34.70 21.24 10.23
CA PHE A 154 33.37 20.64 10.28
C PHE A 154 32.97 20.31 11.72
N ARG A 155 31.68 20.44 12.01
CA ARG A 155 31.06 19.98 13.26
C ARG A 155 30.22 18.74 12.97
N ALA A 156 30.39 17.70 13.79
CA ALA A 156 29.52 16.53 13.73
C ALA A 156 28.17 16.88 14.37
N CYS A 157 27.06 16.54 13.71
CA CYS A 157 25.74 16.73 14.29
C CYS A 157 25.52 15.76 15.47
N GLN A 158 24.79 16.22 16.48
CA GLN A 158 24.38 15.39 17.61
C GLN A 158 23.17 14.53 17.23
N SER A 159 22.29 15.03 16.36
CA SER A 159 21.09 14.32 15.91
C SER A 159 21.41 13.11 15.03
N ASP A 160 22.47 13.21 14.21
CA ASP A 160 23.02 12.13 13.39
C ASP A 160 24.56 12.26 13.35
N THR A 161 25.25 11.39 14.08
CA THR A 161 26.71 11.48 14.24
C THR A 161 27.50 11.25 12.95
N SER A 162 26.86 10.71 11.91
CA SER A 162 27.45 10.48 10.59
C SER A 162 27.22 11.65 9.62
N LEU A 163 26.58 12.73 10.08
CA LEU A 163 26.43 13.98 9.34
C LEU A 163 27.40 15.03 9.91
N PHE A 164 28.10 15.70 9.01
CA PHE A 164 29.03 16.78 9.33
C PHE A 164 28.63 18.05 8.59
N VAL A 165 28.62 19.17 9.32
CA VAL A 165 28.23 20.48 8.81
C VAL A 165 29.39 21.45 8.98
N HIS A 166 29.76 22.11 7.89
CA HIS A 166 30.59 23.30 7.91
C HIS A 166 29.73 24.49 7.53
N HIS A 167 29.57 25.45 8.43
CA HIS A 167 28.75 26.63 8.23
C HIS A 167 29.57 27.90 8.51
N SER A 168 29.57 28.83 7.55
CA SER A 168 30.14 30.16 7.67
C SER A 168 29.19 31.19 7.06
N ALA A 169 29.47 32.48 7.28
CA ALA A 169 28.70 33.56 6.64
C ALA A 169 28.73 33.50 5.10
N ALA A 170 29.76 32.88 4.52
CA ALA A 170 29.93 32.78 3.07
C ALA A 170 29.35 31.49 2.47
N ALA A 171 29.39 30.37 3.19
CA ALA A 171 28.98 29.08 2.63
C ALA A 171 28.61 28.03 3.67
N THR A 172 27.77 27.08 3.24
CA THR A 172 27.40 25.90 4.00
C THR A 172 27.72 24.64 3.21
N ILE A 173 28.35 23.64 3.85
CA ILE A 173 28.69 22.34 3.27
C ILE A 173 28.23 21.23 4.22
N TYR A 174 27.54 20.24 3.67
CA TYR A 174 27.14 19.01 4.36
C TYR A 174 27.91 17.82 3.83
N ILE A 175 28.33 16.94 4.73
CA ILE A 175 28.96 15.66 4.42
C ILE A 175 28.23 14.56 5.18
N LEU A 176 27.65 13.62 4.44
CA LEU A 176 26.98 12.44 4.98
C LEU A 176 27.91 11.24 4.77
N VAL A 177 28.25 10.56 5.86
CA VAL A 177 29.19 9.44 5.87
C VAL A 177 28.44 8.13 5.98
N TYR A 178 28.63 7.25 4.99
CA TYR A 178 28.21 5.86 5.05
C TYR A 178 29.38 4.94 4.75
N VAL A 179 30.08 4.51 5.79
CA VAL A 179 31.22 3.58 5.66
C VAL A 179 32.27 4.14 4.66
N ASP A 180 32.36 3.59 3.45
CA ASP A 180 33.31 3.98 2.41
C ASP A 180 32.73 5.06 1.47
N ASP A 181 31.41 5.22 1.42
CA ASP A 181 30.68 6.18 0.58
C ASP A 181 30.42 7.50 1.32
N LEU A 182 30.71 8.62 0.66
CA LEU A 182 30.41 9.97 1.16
C LEU A 182 29.46 10.68 0.19
N LEU A 183 28.47 11.36 0.74
CA LEU A 183 27.62 12.29 -0.01
C LEU A 183 27.93 13.71 0.45
N ILE A 184 28.32 14.57 -0.48
CA ILE A 184 28.65 15.98 -0.23
C ILE A 184 27.68 16.89 -0.98
N THR A 185 27.22 17.93 -0.31
CA THR A 185 26.42 19.00 -0.91
C THR A 185 26.64 20.33 -0.18
N GLY A 186 26.25 21.44 -0.77
CA GLY A 186 26.46 22.75 -0.17
C GLY A 186 26.18 23.91 -1.13
N THR A 187 26.34 25.12 -0.62
CA THR A 187 26.00 26.36 -1.32
C THR A 187 26.95 26.73 -2.46
N ASP A 188 28.23 26.40 -2.34
CA ASP A 188 29.27 26.78 -3.30
C ASP A 188 30.05 25.55 -3.80
N SER A 189 29.89 25.26 -5.08
CA SER A 189 30.57 24.16 -5.77
C SER A 189 32.09 24.30 -5.78
N SER A 190 32.64 25.51 -5.77
CA SER A 190 34.08 25.76 -5.78
C SER A 190 34.71 25.36 -4.45
N LEU A 191 34.05 25.70 -3.34
CA LEU A 191 34.49 25.27 -2.01
C LEU A 191 34.41 23.76 -1.84
N ILE A 192 33.35 23.13 -2.36
CA ILE A 192 33.22 21.67 -2.39
C ILE A 192 34.39 21.05 -3.17
N ASN A 193 34.72 21.57 -4.36
CA ASN A 193 35.83 21.06 -5.16
C ASN A 193 37.18 21.20 -4.44
N ASN A 194 37.45 22.36 -3.83
CA ASN A 194 38.66 22.58 -3.05
C ASN A 194 38.76 21.61 -1.87
N PHE A 195 37.63 21.37 -1.18
CA PHE A 195 37.57 20.39 -0.10
C PHE A 195 37.84 18.97 -0.61
N ILE A 196 37.25 18.55 -1.73
CA ILE A 196 37.48 17.24 -2.35
C ILE A 196 38.96 17.05 -2.71
N ILE A 197 39.60 18.08 -3.27
CA ILE A 197 41.04 18.05 -3.61
C ILE A 197 41.88 17.84 -2.34
N ASN A 198 41.58 18.54 -1.26
CA ASN A 198 42.30 18.39 0.00
C ASN A 198 42.04 17.03 0.66
N LEU A 199 40.79 16.55 0.62
CA LEU A 199 40.44 15.22 1.12
C LEU A 199 41.21 14.13 0.34
N ASN A 200 41.33 14.25 -0.99
CA ASN A 200 42.03 13.29 -1.83
C ASN A 200 43.56 13.24 -1.57
N LYS A 201 44.15 14.34 -1.08
CA LYS A 201 45.57 14.35 -0.65
C LYS A 201 45.83 13.46 0.57
N VAL A 202 44.82 13.31 1.44
CA VAL A 202 44.94 12.57 2.70
C VAL A 202 44.39 11.16 2.56
N PHE A 203 43.22 11.02 1.95
CA PHE A 203 42.57 9.74 1.70
C PHE A 203 42.37 9.58 0.21
N ALA A 204 43.03 8.56 -0.37
CA ALA A 204 42.83 8.24 -1.78
C ALA A 204 41.34 7.99 -2.04
N LEU A 205 40.72 8.82 -2.86
CA LEU A 205 39.28 8.73 -3.15
C LEU A 205 39.02 8.73 -4.65
N LYS A 206 37.83 8.28 -5.01
CA LYS A 206 37.28 8.39 -6.35
C LYS A 206 36.07 9.31 -6.31
N ASP A 207 36.17 10.45 -7.01
CA ASP A 207 35.01 11.31 -7.27
C ASP A 207 34.12 10.61 -8.31
N GLN A 208 32.88 10.31 -7.93
CA GLN A 208 31.90 9.69 -8.82
C GLN A 208 31.04 10.73 -9.55
N GLY A 209 31.26 12.02 -9.31
CA GLY A 209 30.53 13.11 -9.93
C GLY A 209 29.15 13.28 -9.31
N GLU A 210 28.15 13.55 -10.17
CA GLU A 210 26.77 13.72 -9.74
C GLU A 210 26.20 12.45 -9.09
N LEU A 211 25.34 12.66 -8.11
CA LEU A 211 24.69 11.59 -7.37
C LEU A 211 23.71 10.80 -8.26
N HIS A 212 24.15 9.63 -8.74
CA HIS A 212 23.30 8.68 -9.47
C HIS A 212 22.95 7.43 -8.66
N TYR A 213 23.82 6.98 -7.75
CA TYR A 213 23.62 5.76 -6.97
C TYR A 213 24.18 5.89 -5.55
N PHE A 214 23.33 5.91 -4.53
CA PHE A 214 23.79 5.98 -3.15
C PHE A 214 23.08 4.94 -2.28
N LEU A 215 23.83 4.04 -1.65
CA LEU A 215 23.29 2.98 -0.79
C LEU A 215 22.24 2.11 -1.50
N GLY A 216 22.52 1.70 -2.74
CA GLY A 216 21.57 0.91 -3.53
C GLY A 216 20.28 1.67 -3.91
N LEU A 217 20.21 2.98 -3.67
CA LEU A 217 19.19 3.87 -4.20
C LEU A 217 19.70 4.46 -5.50
N GLN A 218 18.94 4.32 -6.58
CA GLN A 218 19.21 5.03 -7.83
C GLN A 218 18.50 6.38 -7.76
N ILE A 219 19.22 7.43 -8.09
CA ILE A 219 18.80 8.81 -7.95
C ILE A 219 18.81 9.44 -9.33
N THR A 220 17.63 9.81 -9.81
CA THR A 220 17.44 10.40 -11.13
C THR A 220 16.93 11.82 -10.98
N ARG A 221 17.70 12.79 -11.50
CA ARG A 221 17.25 14.18 -11.60
C ARG A 221 16.29 14.31 -12.78
N THR A 222 15.18 15.01 -12.56
CA THR A 222 14.17 15.35 -13.55
C THR A 222 14.01 16.88 -13.59
N SER A 223 13.36 17.42 -14.62
CA SER A 223 13.04 18.85 -14.69
C SER A 223 12.19 19.34 -13.51
N SER A 224 11.37 18.45 -12.93
CA SER A 224 10.46 18.76 -11.83
C SER A 224 11.02 18.47 -10.43
N GLY A 225 12.18 17.82 -10.32
CA GLY A 225 12.70 17.36 -9.03
C GLY A 225 13.60 16.13 -9.09
N VAL A 226 13.62 15.32 -8.04
CA VAL A 226 14.48 14.13 -7.91
C VAL A 226 13.63 12.88 -7.67
N GLN A 227 13.95 11.78 -8.34
CA GLN A 227 13.35 10.47 -8.14
C GLN A 227 14.32 9.56 -7.40
N LEU A 228 13.84 8.89 -6.36
CA LEU A 228 14.57 7.86 -5.62
C LEU A 228 13.94 6.49 -5.93
N THR A 229 14.70 5.58 -6.55
CA THR A 229 14.21 4.26 -6.93
C THR A 229 15.12 3.14 -6.44
N GLN A 230 14.53 1.96 -6.24
CA GLN A 230 15.22 0.70 -5.99
C GLN A 230 14.85 -0.34 -7.06
N GLU A 231 14.52 0.10 -8.28
CA GLU A 231 14.02 -0.76 -9.36
C GLU A 231 14.95 -1.95 -9.64
N GLY A 232 16.26 -1.70 -9.80
CA GLY A 232 17.24 -2.77 -10.01
C GLY A 232 17.29 -3.76 -8.84
N TYR A 233 17.23 -3.26 -7.61
CA TYR A 233 17.23 -4.10 -6.41
C TYR A 233 15.95 -4.94 -6.29
N VAL A 234 14.79 -4.37 -6.61
CA VAL A 234 13.52 -5.11 -6.65
C VAL A 234 13.55 -6.20 -7.72
N ARG A 235 14.15 -5.92 -8.88
CA ARG A 235 14.35 -6.91 -9.95
C ARG A 235 15.21 -8.08 -9.46
N ASP A 236 16.32 -7.81 -8.78
CA ASP A 236 17.18 -8.84 -8.19
C ASP A 236 16.42 -9.72 -7.16
N ILE A 237 15.52 -9.11 -6.36
CA ILE A 237 14.67 -9.86 -5.42
C ILE A 237 13.71 -10.78 -6.19
N LEU A 238 13.08 -10.28 -7.25
CA LEU A 238 12.14 -11.06 -8.06
C LEU A 238 12.86 -12.22 -8.77
N GLU A 239 14.04 -12.00 -9.32
CA GLU A 239 14.85 -13.03 -9.97
C GLU A 239 15.30 -14.10 -8.97
N SER A 240 15.85 -13.68 -7.82
CA SER A 240 16.33 -14.61 -6.78
C SER A 240 15.22 -15.43 -6.11
N THR A 241 13.95 -15.04 -6.27
CA THR A 241 12.78 -15.75 -5.75
C THR A 241 11.97 -16.45 -6.84
N ASN A 242 12.42 -16.44 -8.10
CA ASN A 242 11.71 -16.97 -9.27
C ASN A 242 10.31 -16.34 -9.48
N MET A 243 10.18 -15.04 -9.20
CA MET A 243 8.93 -14.27 -9.26
C MET A 243 8.93 -13.22 -10.38
N SER A 244 9.93 -13.18 -11.26
CA SER A 244 10.03 -12.19 -12.35
C SER A 244 8.86 -12.23 -13.34
N ALA A 245 8.30 -13.42 -13.59
CA ALA A 245 7.13 -13.63 -14.46
C ALA A 245 5.81 -13.75 -13.69
N ALA A 246 5.79 -13.42 -12.39
CA ALA A 246 4.61 -13.58 -11.57
C ALA A 246 3.50 -12.59 -11.99
N ALA A 247 2.25 -13.07 -12.06
CA ALA A 247 1.10 -12.23 -12.37
C ALA A 247 0.96 -11.11 -11.33
N PRO A 248 0.93 -9.82 -11.74
CA PRO A 248 0.94 -8.71 -10.80
C PRO A 248 -0.34 -8.67 -9.96
N ILE A 249 -0.25 -8.06 -8.78
CA ILE A 249 -1.40 -7.79 -7.91
C ILE A 249 -1.38 -6.32 -7.47
N THR A 250 -2.54 -5.76 -7.16
CA THR A 250 -2.71 -4.32 -6.92
C THR A 250 -2.54 -3.90 -5.47
N THR A 251 -2.45 -4.83 -4.52
CA THR A 251 -2.33 -4.55 -3.09
C THR A 251 -1.26 -5.40 -2.42
N PRO A 252 -0.43 -4.83 -1.53
CA PRO A 252 0.69 -5.54 -0.89
C PRO A 252 0.26 -6.46 0.26
N ALA A 253 -0.88 -6.19 0.89
CA ALA A 253 -1.48 -7.00 1.95
C ALA A 253 -2.94 -7.32 1.60
N ASP A 254 -3.45 -8.41 2.16
CA ASP A 254 -4.84 -8.82 1.96
C ASP A 254 -5.74 -8.25 3.06
N PRO A 255 -6.82 -7.49 2.74
CA PRO A 255 -7.75 -7.00 3.73
C PRO A 255 -8.57 -8.08 4.44
N GLN A 256 -8.76 -9.25 3.81
CA GLN A 256 -9.61 -10.32 4.31
C GLN A 256 -8.84 -11.35 5.12
N HIS A 257 -7.52 -11.42 4.96
CA HIS A 257 -6.71 -12.46 5.59
C HIS A 257 -5.77 -11.89 6.66
N ARG A 258 -5.92 -12.36 7.90
CA ARG A 258 -5.05 -12.00 9.03
C ARG A 258 -4.01 -13.07 9.26
N LEU A 259 -2.74 -12.66 9.30
CA LEU A 259 -1.62 -13.55 9.62
C LEU A 259 -1.58 -13.85 11.11
N VAL A 260 -1.44 -15.13 11.45
CA VAL A 260 -1.36 -15.69 12.81
C VAL A 260 -0.16 -16.61 12.93
N LYS A 261 0.35 -16.84 14.14
CA LYS A 261 1.46 -17.79 14.37
C LYS A 261 1.13 -19.24 14.02
N ALA A 262 -0.13 -19.65 14.17
CA ALA A 262 -0.57 -21.01 13.89
C ALA A 262 -0.62 -21.27 12.38
N GLY A 263 -0.23 -22.47 11.96
CA GLY A 263 -0.30 -22.89 10.57
C GLY A 263 0.76 -23.93 10.23
N GLU A 264 0.70 -24.42 9.00
CA GLU A 264 1.67 -25.38 8.47
C GLU A 264 3.06 -24.71 8.36
N PRO A 265 4.12 -25.26 8.99
CA PRO A 265 5.46 -24.71 8.90
C PRO A 265 5.95 -24.58 7.46
N PHE A 266 6.73 -23.54 7.16
CA PHE A 266 7.37 -23.40 5.87
C PHE A 266 8.72 -24.14 5.85
N ASP A 267 8.93 -25.01 4.87
CA ASP A 267 10.09 -25.90 4.77
C ASP A 267 11.44 -25.18 4.70
N ASP A 268 11.51 -23.96 4.15
CA ASP A 268 12.76 -23.19 4.02
C ASP A 268 12.73 -21.84 4.78
N PRO A 269 12.94 -21.85 6.12
CA PRO A 269 13.05 -20.61 6.89
C PRO A 269 14.24 -19.72 6.51
N ALA A 270 15.26 -20.25 5.82
CA ALA A 270 16.41 -19.47 5.39
C ALA A 270 16.07 -18.61 4.16
N LEU A 271 15.34 -19.17 3.19
CA LEU A 271 14.76 -18.42 2.07
C LEU A 271 13.82 -17.33 2.58
N TYR A 272 12.92 -17.67 3.51
CA TYR A 272 12.01 -16.69 4.11
C TYR A 272 12.76 -15.49 4.71
N ARG A 273 13.72 -15.74 5.60
CA ARG A 273 14.51 -14.68 6.26
C ARG A 273 15.29 -13.84 5.27
N ARG A 274 15.87 -14.47 4.24
CA ARG A 274 16.61 -13.76 3.17
C ARG A 274 15.69 -12.84 2.38
N THR A 275 14.55 -13.35 1.91
CA THR A 275 13.58 -12.58 1.12
C THR A 275 12.96 -11.46 1.94
N VAL A 276 12.53 -11.72 3.17
CA VAL A 276 11.96 -10.70 4.07
C VAL A 276 12.99 -9.64 4.44
N GLY A 277 14.24 -10.04 4.69
CA GLY A 277 15.35 -9.10 4.89
C GLY A 277 15.58 -8.18 3.68
N SER A 278 15.51 -8.73 2.46
CA SER A 278 15.61 -7.92 1.24
C SER A 278 14.41 -6.98 1.07
N LEU A 279 13.19 -7.46 1.35
CA LEU A 279 11.98 -6.61 1.33
C LEU A 279 12.05 -5.47 2.35
N GLN A 280 12.60 -5.74 3.54
CA GLN A 280 12.83 -4.70 4.56
C GLN A 280 13.74 -3.60 4.02
N TYR A 281 14.77 -3.93 3.23
CA TYR A 281 15.62 -2.94 2.57
C TYR A 281 14.91 -2.17 1.45
N ALA A 282 13.99 -2.82 0.72
CA ALA A 282 13.19 -2.16 -0.30
C ALA A 282 12.21 -1.10 0.27
N THR A 283 11.89 -1.17 1.57
CA THR A 283 11.04 -0.16 2.23
C THR A 283 11.67 1.23 2.29
N ILE A 284 12.96 1.40 1.96
CA ILE A 284 13.65 2.70 1.95
C ILE A 284 13.08 3.65 0.88
N THR A 285 12.61 3.14 -0.26
CA THR A 285 11.91 3.93 -1.30
C THR A 285 10.46 3.52 -1.50
N ARG A 286 10.02 2.43 -0.86
CA ARG A 286 8.67 1.86 -0.97
C ARG A 286 7.89 1.96 0.35
N PRO A 287 7.46 3.17 0.76
CA PRO A 287 6.63 3.32 1.95
C PRO A 287 5.34 2.50 1.85
N ASP A 288 4.80 2.33 0.64
CA ASP A 288 3.55 1.63 0.34
C ASP A 288 3.56 0.13 0.69
N ILE A 289 4.72 -0.50 0.87
CA ILE A 289 4.82 -1.91 1.32
C ILE A 289 5.17 -2.04 2.82
N THR A 290 5.47 -0.94 3.52
CA THR A 290 6.07 -0.96 4.86
C THR A 290 5.22 -1.74 5.87
N TYR A 291 3.89 -1.57 5.83
CA TYR A 291 2.99 -2.34 6.69
C TYR A 291 3.07 -3.84 6.42
N ALA A 292 2.95 -4.25 5.16
CA ALA A 292 2.97 -5.66 4.76
C ALA A 292 4.30 -6.33 5.12
N VAL A 293 5.41 -5.63 4.86
CA VAL A 293 6.76 -6.09 5.20
C VAL A 293 6.94 -6.18 6.71
N ASN A 294 6.48 -5.19 7.49
CA ASN A 294 6.55 -5.25 8.94
C ASN A 294 5.76 -6.43 9.52
N ARG A 295 4.59 -6.76 8.96
CA ARG A 295 3.80 -7.93 9.37
C ARG A 295 4.57 -9.24 9.15
N VAL A 296 5.12 -9.47 7.95
CA VAL A 296 5.88 -10.71 7.68
C VAL A 296 7.18 -10.79 8.50
N CYS A 297 7.81 -9.66 8.83
CA CYS A 297 8.99 -9.64 9.70
C CYS A 297 8.73 -10.23 11.11
N GLN A 298 7.49 -10.21 11.59
CA GLN A 298 7.15 -10.72 12.93
C GLN A 298 7.25 -12.24 13.04
N PHE A 299 7.33 -12.95 11.91
CA PHE A 299 7.33 -14.42 11.85
C PHE A 299 8.68 -15.01 11.40
N MET A 300 9.76 -14.22 11.43
CA MET A 300 11.11 -14.65 10.98
C MET A 300 11.68 -15.87 11.73
N HIS A 301 11.25 -16.13 12.97
CA HIS A 301 11.74 -17.26 13.76
C HIS A 301 11.10 -18.59 13.34
N SER A 302 9.80 -18.57 13.01
CA SER A 302 9.03 -19.77 12.71
C SER A 302 7.97 -19.44 11.63
N PRO A 303 8.38 -19.31 10.36
CA PRO A 303 7.46 -18.99 9.28
C PRO A 303 6.55 -20.17 8.91
N THR A 304 5.37 -19.86 8.38
CA THR A 304 4.35 -20.83 7.92
C THR A 304 4.11 -20.66 6.42
N LEU A 305 3.39 -21.58 5.80
CA LEU A 305 2.98 -21.45 4.39
C LEU A 305 2.18 -20.17 4.12
N ASP A 306 1.31 -19.75 5.04
CA ASP A 306 0.55 -18.51 4.91
C ASP A 306 1.44 -17.27 4.99
N HIS A 307 2.45 -17.30 5.87
CA HIS A 307 3.47 -16.25 5.90
C HIS A 307 4.21 -16.16 4.56
N TRP A 308 4.55 -17.30 3.95
CA TRP A 308 5.20 -17.31 2.64
C TRP A 308 4.26 -16.85 1.52
N ARG A 309 2.97 -17.21 1.55
CA ARG A 309 1.95 -16.68 0.62
C ARG A 309 1.85 -15.15 0.71
N ALA A 310 1.89 -14.58 1.91
CA ALA A 310 1.92 -13.14 2.11
C ALA A 310 3.20 -12.49 1.53
N VAL A 311 4.37 -13.11 1.72
CA VAL A 311 5.61 -12.64 1.08
C VAL A 311 5.51 -12.68 -0.45
N LYS A 312 4.98 -13.75 -1.04
CA LYS A 312 4.73 -13.83 -2.49
C LYS A 312 3.76 -12.74 -2.96
N ARG A 313 2.75 -12.38 -2.17
CA ARG A 313 1.85 -11.27 -2.50
C ARG A 313 2.59 -9.94 -2.61
N ILE A 314 3.48 -9.64 -1.65
CA ILE A 314 4.32 -8.43 -1.68
C ILE A 314 5.18 -8.44 -2.96
N LEU A 315 5.79 -9.58 -3.30
CA LEU A 315 6.59 -9.72 -4.52
C LEU A 315 5.75 -9.51 -5.79
N ARG A 316 4.55 -10.06 -5.88
CA ARG A 316 3.62 -9.82 -7.01
C ARG A 316 3.21 -8.36 -7.11
N TYR A 317 3.05 -7.68 -5.98
CA TYR A 317 2.74 -6.25 -5.96
C TYR A 317 3.92 -5.43 -6.48
N LEU A 318 5.14 -5.77 -6.05
CA LEU A 318 6.38 -5.17 -6.55
C LEU A 318 6.59 -5.44 -8.05
N ALA A 319 6.28 -6.63 -8.54
CA ALA A 319 6.34 -6.94 -9.97
C ALA A 319 5.42 -6.03 -10.80
N GLY A 320 4.20 -5.75 -10.30
CA GLY A 320 3.26 -4.81 -10.94
C GLY A 320 3.60 -3.33 -10.75
N THR A 321 4.54 -3.01 -9.86
CA THR A 321 4.92 -1.63 -9.50
C THR A 321 6.43 -1.42 -9.60
N LEU A 322 7.10 -2.18 -10.46
CA LEU A 322 8.56 -2.20 -10.59
C LEU A 322 9.12 -0.81 -10.93
N SER A 323 8.43 -0.09 -11.81
CA SER A 323 8.79 1.26 -12.22
C SER A 323 8.43 2.33 -11.19
N HIS A 324 7.85 2.03 -10.04
CA HIS A 324 7.47 3.08 -9.09
C HIS A 324 8.68 3.59 -8.29
N SER A 325 8.79 4.91 -8.18
CA SER A 325 9.84 5.61 -7.43
C SER A 325 9.24 6.67 -6.51
N LEU A 326 10.03 7.10 -5.52
CA LEU A 326 9.66 8.16 -4.60
C LEU A 326 10.10 9.52 -5.17
N HIS A 327 9.15 10.42 -5.38
CA HIS A 327 9.39 11.72 -6.00
C HIS A 327 9.57 12.84 -4.97
N PHE A 328 10.64 13.61 -5.16
CA PHE A 328 10.95 14.83 -4.42
C PHE A 328 10.83 16.02 -5.35
N SER A 329 10.26 17.12 -4.86
CA SER A 329 10.16 18.42 -5.55
C SER A 329 10.76 19.54 -4.68
N PRO A 330 11.23 20.64 -5.28
CA PRO A 330 11.62 21.83 -4.52
C PRO A 330 10.51 22.28 -3.56
N THR A 331 10.89 22.77 -2.37
CA THR A 331 9.93 23.26 -1.37
C THR A 331 10.47 24.48 -0.63
N GLN A 332 9.56 25.33 -0.16
CA GLN A 332 9.83 26.48 0.71
C GLN A 332 9.11 26.33 2.06
N ALA A 333 8.80 25.09 2.46
CA ALA A 333 8.09 24.81 3.69
C ALA A 333 8.88 25.29 4.91
N THR A 334 8.21 26.04 5.79
CA THR A 334 8.79 26.60 7.02
C THR A 334 8.52 25.73 8.26
N SER A 335 7.84 24.60 8.10
CA SER A 335 7.50 23.63 9.15
C SER A 335 7.35 22.23 8.58
N PHE A 336 7.57 21.19 9.40
CA PHE A 336 7.22 19.81 9.03
C PHE A 336 5.72 19.54 9.19
N LEU A 337 5.20 18.65 8.34
CA LEU A 337 3.84 18.13 8.44
C LEU A 337 3.91 16.63 8.70
N ALA A 338 3.21 16.15 9.73
CA ALA A 338 3.14 14.74 10.06
C ALA A 338 1.70 14.23 10.14
N TYR A 339 1.54 12.97 9.78
CA TYR A 339 0.31 12.19 9.95
C TYR A 339 0.63 11.02 10.87
N SER A 340 -0.24 10.74 11.83
CA SER A 340 -0.12 9.63 12.78
C SER A 340 -1.43 8.88 12.86
N ASP A 341 -1.34 7.55 12.91
CA ASP A 341 -2.50 6.64 13.02
C ASP A 341 -2.12 5.41 13.85
N ALA A 342 -3.12 4.71 14.42
CA ALA A 342 -2.95 3.42 15.08
C ALA A 342 -4.11 2.44 14.83
N GLY A 343 -3.80 1.27 14.28
CA GLY A 343 -4.72 0.15 14.24
C GLY A 343 -4.85 -0.51 15.62
N TRP A 344 -5.93 -0.24 16.34
CA TRP A 344 -6.21 -0.84 17.66
C TRP A 344 -6.48 -2.35 17.55
N ILE A 345 -5.82 -3.15 18.40
CA ILE A 345 -5.90 -4.62 18.42
C ILE A 345 -5.67 -5.20 17.00
N SER A 346 -4.67 -4.67 16.31
CA SER A 346 -4.33 -5.11 14.96
C SER A 346 -3.74 -6.53 14.92
N ASP A 347 -3.15 -6.98 16.02
CA ASP A 347 -2.53 -8.29 16.12
C ASP A 347 -3.39 -9.25 16.94
N SER A 348 -3.82 -10.35 16.33
CA SER A 348 -4.66 -11.37 16.95
C SER A 348 -3.92 -12.25 17.96
N ASP A 349 -2.58 -12.34 17.90
CA ASP A 349 -1.81 -13.23 18.77
C ASP A 349 -1.53 -12.62 20.15
N ASP A 350 -1.36 -11.31 20.24
CA ASP A 350 -1.04 -10.63 21.51
C ASP A 350 -1.83 -9.34 21.77
N SER A 351 -2.84 -9.06 20.95
CA SER A 351 -3.73 -7.89 21.06
C SER A 351 -3.03 -6.53 21.03
N ARG A 352 -1.77 -6.46 20.57
CA ARG A 352 -1.03 -5.20 20.47
C ARG A 352 -1.41 -4.45 19.19
N SER A 353 -1.50 -3.14 19.31
CA SER A 353 -1.79 -2.23 18.20
C SER A 353 -0.59 -2.03 17.28
N GLN A 354 -0.86 -1.73 16.01
CA GLN A 354 0.12 -1.33 15.02
C GLN A 354 -0.01 0.18 14.85
N PHE A 355 1.10 0.91 14.95
CA PHE A 355 1.12 2.35 14.70
C PHE A 355 1.99 2.67 13.48
N GLY A 356 1.71 3.81 12.88
CA GLY A 356 2.47 4.31 11.76
C GLY A 356 2.38 5.82 11.65
N TYR A 357 3.36 6.39 10.96
CA TYR A 357 3.39 7.81 10.66
C TYR A 357 3.98 8.10 9.29
N ALA A 358 3.66 9.29 8.79
CA ALA A 358 4.24 9.89 7.59
C ALA A 358 4.67 11.32 7.92
N ILE A 359 5.95 11.68 7.74
CA ILE A 359 6.46 13.03 7.98
C ILE A 359 6.99 13.62 6.68
N PHE A 360 6.55 14.84 6.41
CA PHE A 360 6.82 15.58 5.18
C PHE A 360 7.59 16.87 5.46
N HIS A 361 8.53 17.17 4.56
CA HIS A 361 9.11 18.49 4.37
C HIS A 361 8.50 19.10 3.10
N GLY A 362 7.50 19.96 3.28
CA GLY A 362 6.62 20.39 2.20
C GLY A 362 5.84 19.22 1.60
N SER A 363 6.01 18.97 0.30
CA SER A 363 5.40 17.84 -0.40
C SER A 363 6.25 16.55 -0.35
N ASN A 364 7.48 16.63 0.20
CA ASN A 364 8.45 15.55 0.16
C ASN A 364 8.31 14.65 1.39
N LEU A 365 8.04 13.36 1.18
CA LEU A 365 7.98 12.38 2.25
C LEU A 365 9.40 12.02 2.72
N ILE A 366 9.77 12.43 3.93
CA ILE A 366 11.14 12.30 4.45
C ILE A 366 11.29 11.25 5.56
N SER A 367 10.22 10.94 6.30
CA SER A 367 10.24 9.87 7.32
C SER A 367 8.90 9.14 7.34
N TRP A 368 8.94 7.82 7.55
CA TRP A 368 7.76 6.99 7.76
C TRP A 368 8.11 5.77 8.59
N THR A 369 7.09 5.16 9.19
CA THR A 369 7.24 3.90 9.92
C THR A 369 5.95 3.10 9.90
N SER A 370 6.09 1.78 10.07
CA SER A 370 5.01 0.89 10.50
C SER A 370 5.60 -0.02 11.56
N ARG A 371 5.11 0.05 12.80
CA ARG A 371 5.63 -0.74 13.92
C ARG A 371 4.53 -1.19 14.87
N LYS A 372 4.76 -2.33 15.49
CA LYS A 372 3.94 -2.86 16.57
C LYS A 372 4.23 -2.11 17.86
N GLN A 373 3.20 -1.69 18.57
CA GLN A 373 3.34 -1.09 19.90
C GLN A 373 3.88 -2.12 20.89
N LYS A 374 4.74 -1.69 21.82
CA LYS A 374 5.36 -2.60 22.81
C LYS A 374 4.37 -3.07 23.89
N VAL A 375 3.35 -2.26 24.15
CA VAL A 375 2.35 -2.47 25.22
C VAL A 375 0.96 -2.53 24.60
N VAL A 376 0.09 -3.37 25.15
CA VAL A 376 -1.32 -3.45 24.75
C VAL A 376 -2.03 -2.15 25.14
N ALA A 377 -2.78 -1.57 24.21
CA ALA A 377 -3.60 -0.39 24.46
C ALA A 377 -5.01 -0.83 24.88
N ARG A 378 -5.55 -0.22 25.94
CA ARG A 378 -6.87 -0.56 26.49
C ARG A 378 -8.02 0.15 25.79
N SER A 379 -7.72 1.11 24.91
CA SER A 379 -8.70 1.79 24.05
C SER A 379 -8.05 2.25 22.75
N SER A 380 -8.88 2.55 21.73
CA SER A 380 -8.42 3.16 20.49
C SER A 380 -7.74 4.51 20.74
N THR A 381 -8.34 5.37 21.58
CA THR A 381 -7.74 6.65 21.97
C THR A 381 -6.36 6.49 22.61
N GLU A 382 -6.14 5.47 23.43
CA GLU A 382 -4.81 5.19 24.01
C GLU A 382 -3.81 4.76 22.93
N ALA A 383 -4.21 3.88 22.01
CA ALA A 383 -3.35 3.43 20.92
C ALA A 383 -2.93 4.61 20.04
N GLU A 384 -3.87 5.50 19.72
CA GLU A 384 -3.66 6.72 18.94
C GLU A 384 -2.78 7.72 19.67
N TYR A 385 -3.02 7.94 20.96
CA TYR A 385 -2.21 8.86 21.76
C TYR A 385 -0.75 8.40 21.87
N ARG A 386 -0.51 7.09 21.99
CA ARG A 386 0.84 6.53 21.92
C ARG A 386 1.47 6.72 20.55
N SER A 387 0.70 6.54 19.47
CA SER A 387 1.16 6.82 18.10
C SER A 387 1.60 8.28 17.97
N LEU A 388 0.77 9.21 18.45
CA LEU A 388 1.11 10.63 18.51
C LEU A 388 2.43 10.90 19.26
N ALA A 389 2.67 10.23 20.40
CA ALA A 389 3.88 10.41 21.18
C ALA A 389 5.13 9.95 20.41
N TYR A 390 5.08 8.79 19.76
CA TYR A 390 6.18 8.32 18.92
C TYR A 390 6.44 9.25 17.73
N THR A 391 5.38 9.74 17.09
CA THR A 391 5.50 10.66 15.94
C THR A 391 6.03 12.03 16.38
N ALA A 392 5.59 12.53 17.53
CA ALA A 392 6.09 13.77 18.12
C ALA A 392 7.59 13.69 18.43
N ALA A 393 8.07 12.58 19.00
CA ALA A 393 9.49 12.38 19.26
C ALA A 393 10.33 12.43 17.97
N GLU A 394 9.86 11.79 16.89
CA GLU A 394 10.53 11.83 15.58
C GLU A 394 10.52 13.25 14.98
N LEU A 395 9.40 13.99 15.12
CA LEU A 395 9.30 15.38 14.67
C LEU A 395 10.25 16.32 15.41
N LEU A 396 10.36 16.18 16.73
CA LEU A 396 11.28 16.99 17.52
C LEU A 396 12.74 16.68 17.15
N TRP A 397 13.07 15.41 16.93
CA TRP A 397 14.39 15.03 16.43
C TRP A 397 14.67 15.65 15.04
N LEU A 398 13.69 15.65 14.14
CA LEU A 398 13.80 16.31 12.83
C LEU A 398 13.99 17.83 12.92
N ASN A 399 13.29 18.50 13.85
CA ASN A 399 13.47 19.92 14.10
C ASN A 399 14.89 20.23 14.61
N LEU A 400 15.40 19.42 15.55
CA LEU A 400 16.77 19.56 16.04
C LEU A 400 17.78 19.36 14.91
N LEU A 401 17.59 18.32 14.09
CA LEU A 401 18.42 18.07 12.91
C LEU A 401 18.38 19.23 11.92
N ALA A 402 17.20 19.80 11.64
CA ALA A 402 17.07 20.94 10.74
C ALA A 402 17.74 22.21 11.28
N ALA A 403 17.70 22.42 12.60
CA ALA A 403 18.41 23.50 13.27
C ALA A 403 19.94 23.32 13.17
N GLU A 404 20.45 22.11 13.37
CA GLU A 404 21.88 21.78 13.17
C GLU A 404 22.33 21.92 11.72
N LEU A 405 21.40 21.71 10.76
CA LEU A 405 21.61 21.95 9.34
C LEU A 405 21.46 23.43 8.96
N HIS A 406 21.17 24.35 9.89
CA HIS A 406 20.96 25.77 9.59
C HIS A 406 19.87 26.05 8.53
N VAL A 407 18.82 25.22 8.49
CA VAL A 407 17.68 25.36 7.57
C VAL A 407 16.61 26.24 8.23
N PRO A 408 15.96 27.17 7.50
CA PRO A 408 14.95 28.07 8.06
C PRO A 408 13.60 27.37 8.30
N ILE A 409 13.56 26.42 9.23
CA ILE A 409 12.31 25.86 9.77
C ILE A 409 11.90 26.72 10.96
N THR A 410 11.13 27.76 10.68
CA THR A 410 10.75 28.80 11.65
C THR A 410 9.42 28.53 12.35
N GLY A 411 8.57 27.67 11.77
CA GLY A 411 7.26 27.32 12.32
C GLY A 411 7.29 26.01 13.11
N PRO A 412 6.47 25.88 14.17
CA PRO A 412 6.32 24.61 14.87
C PRO A 412 5.68 23.56 13.94
N PRO A 413 6.15 22.30 13.97
CA PRO A 413 5.59 21.23 13.16
C PRO A 413 4.12 20.99 13.46
N LEU A 414 3.38 20.59 12.44
CA LEU A 414 1.98 20.20 12.53
C LEU A 414 1.85 18.69 12.51
N LEU A 415 1.30 18.12 13.57
CA LEU A 415 0.99 16.70 13.72
C LEU A 415 -0.53 16.49 13.60
N LEU A 416 -0.94 15.73 12.60
CA LEU A 416 -2.33 15.41 12.29
C LEU A 416 -2.70 14.00 12.75
N CYS A 417 -3.87 13.88 13.35
CA CYS A 417 -4.52 12.62 13.75
C CYS A 417 -6.04 12.77 13.55
N ASP A 418 -6.75 11.66 13.34
CA ASP A 418 -8.20 11.61 13.14
C ASP A 418 -8.95 11.23 14.43
N ASN A 419 -8.24 10.80 15.48
CA ASN A 419 -8.86 10.49 16.77
C ASN A 419 -9.07 11.75 17.62
N VAL A 420 -10.32 12.25 17.62
CA VAL A 420 -10.74 13.41 18.41
C VAL A 420 -10.42 13.25 19.91
N GLY A 421 -10.55 12.04 20.46
CA GLY A 421 -10.23 11.77 21.86
C GLY A 421 -8.74 11.99 22.18
N ALA A 422 -7.85 11.55 21.30
CA ALA A 422 -6.41 11.73 21.47
C ALA A 422 -6.02 13.23 21.37
N ILE A 423 -6.64 13.95 20.43
CA ILE A 423 -6.45 15.41 20.29
C ILE A 423 -6.96 16.13 21.54
N PHE A 424 -8.14 15.76 22.04
CA PHE A 424 -8.70 16.35 23.24
C PHE A 424 -7.77 16.16 24.45
N LEU A 425 -7.23 14.95 24.63
CA LEU A 425 -6.26 14.67 25.69
C LEU A 425 -4.99 15.52 25.56
N SER A 426 -4.52 15.79 24.34
CA SER A 426 -3.29 16.57 24.15
C SER A 426 -3.43 18.06 24.53
N LYS A 427 -4.66 18.58 24.60
CA LYS A 427 -4.96 20.00 24.86
C LYS A 427 -5.50 20.27 26.26
N ASN A 428 -5.89 19.24 27.02
CA ASN A 428 -6.60 19.41 28.29
C ASN A 428 -5.86 18.73 29.44
N PRO A 429 -5.72 19.37 30.61
CA PRO A 429 -4.93 18.86 31.74
C PRO A 429 -5.60 17.75 32.55
N VAL A 430 -6.85 17.36 32.25
CA VAL A 430 -7.62 16.41 33.07
C VAL A 430 -7.17 14.97 32.81
N ILE A 431 -6.26 14.46 33.64
CA ILE A 431 -5.89 13.05 33.68
C ILE A 431 -7.01 12.28 34.42
N SER A 432 -7.86 11.58 33.67
CA SER A 432 -8.79 10.63 34.29
C SER A 432 -8.05 9.43 34.90
N THR A 433 -8.66 8.73 35.87
CA THR A 433 -8.14 7.46 36.41
C THR A 433 -7.84 6.41 35.34
N ARG A 434 -8.44 6.54 34.14
CA ARG A 434 -8.24 5.65 32.98
C ARG A 434 -6.98 5.95 32.14
N SER A 435 -6.22 7.01 32.42
CA SER A 435 -5.04 7.40 31.60
C SER A 435 -3.70 7.34 32.34
N LYS A 436 -3.67 6.85 33.59
CA LYS A 436 -2.46 6.82 34.43
C LYS A 436 -1.30 6.01 33.82
N HIS A 437 -1.61 4.95 33.06
CA HIS A 437 -0.63 4.08 32.43
C HIS A 437 -0.01 4.64 31.13
N ILE A 438 -0.44 5.84 30.70
CA ILE A 438 0.20 6.62 29.61
C ILE A 438 0.64 8.00 30.09
N ALA A 439 0.78 8.22 31.40
CA ALA A 439 1.08 9.52 31.98
C ALA A 439 2.37 10.16 31.42
N LEU A 440 3.41 9.36 31.14
CA LEU A 440 4.65 9.85 30.54
C LEU A 440 4.43 10.43 29.13
N ASP A 441 3.74 9.69 28.26
CA ASP A 441 3.38 10.15 26.91
C ASP A 441 2.48 11.39 26.99
N PHE A 442 1.57 11.42 27.98
CA PHE A 442 0.68 12.55 28.23
C PHE A 442 1.45 13.82 28.54
N HIS A 443 2.31 13.78 29.55
CA HIS A 443 3.15 14.93 29.93
C HIS A 443 4.06 15.34 28.78
N PHE A 444 4.72 14.37 28.12
CA PHE A 444 5.60 14.65 26.99
C PHE A 444 4.89 15.44 25.87
N ILE A 445 3.76 14.96 25.34
CA ILE A 445 3.07 15.67 24.25
C ILE A 445 2.55 17.03 24.73
N ARG A 446 1.92 17.07 25.89
CA ARG A 446 1.28 18.28 26.40
C ARG A 446 2.30 19.38 26.62
N ASP A 447 3.44 19.09 27.24
CA ASP A 447 4.48 20.09 27.49
C ASP A 447 5.02 20.68 26.16
N GLN A 448 5.03 19.89 25.07
CA GLN A 448 5.40 20.36 23.72
C GLN A 448 4.30 21.22 23.07
N VAL A 449 3.03 20.92 23.33
CA VAL A 449 1.89 21.71 22.84
C VAL A 449 1.77 23.03 23.60
N ASP A 450 1.85 22.99 24.94
CA ASP A 450 1.73 24.16 25.82
C ASP A 450 2.89 25.15 25.60
N SER A 451 4.11 24.65 25.32
CA SER A 451 5.26 25.48 24.95
C SER A 451 5.19 26.04 23.53
N GLY A 452 4.20 25.63 22.72
CA GLY A 452 4.08 26.01 21.32
C GLY A 452 5.10 25.35 20.38
N THR A 453 5.89 24.38 20.88
CA THR A 453 6.91 23.65 20.11
C THR A 453 6.30 22.66 19.12
N LEU A 454 5.08 22.17 19.39
CA LEU A 454 4.34 21.24 18.53
C LEU A 454 2.88 21.69 18.38
N LYS A 455 2.34 21.65 17.16
CA LYS A 455 0.91 21.87 16.91
C LYS A 455 0.21 20.54 16.61
N ILE A 456 -0.90 20.27 17.27
CA ILE A 456 -1.74 19.09 17.00
C ILE A 456 -3.06 19.51 16.35
N GLY A 457 -3.35 18.92 15.20
CA GLY A 457 -4.53 19.18 14.38
C GLY A 457 -5.35 17.91 14.10
N HIS A 458 -6.61 18.13 13.75
CA HIS A 458 -7.49 17.06 13.29
C HIS A 458 -7.37 16.90 11.77
N VAL A 459 -7.39 15.66 11.29
CA VAL A 459 -7.57 15.30 9.87
C VAL A 459 -8.73 14.31 9.74
N SER A 460 -9.46 14.37 8.62
CA SER A 460 -10.50 13.36 8.37
C SER A 460 -9.87 11.98 8.17
N SER A 461 -10.56 10.89 8.56
CA SER A 461 -10.07 9.53 8.27
C SER A 461 -9.93 9.27 6.77
N VAL A 462 -10.65 10.00 5.91
CA VAL A 462 -10.47 9.93 4.45
C VAL A 462 -9.15 10.56 4.01
N ASP A 463 -8.65 11.57 4.71
CA ASP A 463 -7.39 12.25 4.39
C ASP A 463 -6.20 11.75 5.24
N GLN A 464 -6.43 10.79 6.12
CA GLN A 464 -5.42 10.20 6.98
C GLN A 464 -4.40 9.38 6.17
N LEU A 465 -3.22 9.96 5.94
CA LEU A 465 -2.17 9.31 5.14
C LEU A 465 -1.48 8.17 5.87
N ALA A 466 -1.52 8.15 7.21
CA ALA A 466 -0.86 7.12 8.00
C ALA A 466 -1.60 5.75 8.00
N ASP A 467 -2.84 5.70 7.49
CA ASP A 467 -3.64 4.47 7.35
C ASP A 467 -2.90 3.33 6.64
N ILE A 468 -2.11 3.67 5.60
CA ILE A 468 -1.36 2.68 4.81
C ILE A 468 -0.28 1.97 5.62
N PHE A 469 0.10 2.52 6.78
CA PHE A 469 1.10 1.97 7.67
C PHE A 469 0.50 1.16 8.82
N THR A 470 -0.82 1.16 9.03
CA THR A 470 -1.44 0.55 10.23
C THR A 470 -2.31 -0.66 9.90
N LYS A 471 -2.86 -0.74 8.69
CA LYS A 471 -3.85 -1.76 8.31
C LYS A 471 -3.79 -2.11 6.81
N PRO A 472 -4.27 -3.30 6.40
CA PRO A 472 -4.44 -3.62 4.99
C PRO A 472 -5.61 -2.81 4.42
N LEU A 473 -5.50 -2.40 3.15
CA LEU A 473 -6.42 -1.46 2.52
C LEU A 473 -6.92 -1.96 1.17
N SER A 474 -8.09 -1.46 0.74
CA SER A 474 -8.64 -1.74 -0.58
C SER A 474 -7.75 -1.19 -1.70
N LYS A 475 -7.91 -1.73 -2.92
CA LYS A 475 -7.15 -1.30 -4.11
C LYS A 475 -7.17 0.22 -4.30
N ASP A 476 -8.36 0.82 -4.28
CA ASP A 476 -8.52 2.25 -4.55
C ASP A 476 -7.88 3.10 -3.46
N ARG A 477 -7.95 2.64 -2.21
CA ARG A 477 -7.33 3.31 -1.07
C ARG A 477 -5.80 3.23 -1.13
N VAL A 478 -5.23 2.06 -1.47
CA VAL A 478 -3.78 1.91 -1.67
C VAL A 478 -3.30 2.83 -2.78
N PHE A 479 -4.00 2.86 -3.92
CA PHE A 479 -3.65 3.74 -5.05
C PHE A 479 -3.65 5.21 -4.64
N PHE A 480 -4.72 5.67 -3.98
CA PHE A 480 -4.85 7.03 -3.49
C PHE A 480 -3.71 7.39 -2.52
N LEU A 481 -3.52 6.62 -1.45
CA LEU A 481 -2.51 6.91 -0.44
C LEU A 481 -1.09 6.84 -0.99
N ARG A 482 -0.77 5.84 -1.83
CA ARG A 482 0.53 5.74 -2.51
C ARG A 482 0.85 6.99 -3.33
N SER A 483 -0.14 7.52 -4.06
CA SER A 483 0.04 8.76 -4.83
C SER A 483 0.31 9.97 -3.93
N LYS A 484 -0.37 10.07 -2.77
CA LYS A 484 -0.19 11.14 -1.78
C LYS A 484 1.16 11.03 -1.04
N LEU A 485 1.68 9.81 -0.88
CA LEU A 485 3.03 9.54 -0.39
C LEU A 485 4.13 9.79 -1.45
N ARG A 486 3.77 10.28 -2.64
CA ARG A 486 4.68 10.57 -3.77
C ARG A 486 5.40 9.35 -4.35
N VAL A 487 4.78 8.18 -4.27
CA VAL A 487 5.27 6.96 -4.96
C VAL A 487 4.54 6.83 -6.30
N LEU A 488 5.24 7.13 -7.39
CA LEU A 488 4.67 7.27 -8.75
C LEU A 488 5.51 6.48 -9.77
N PRO A 489 4.93 6.03 -10.91
CA PRO A 489 5.67 5.28 -11.94
C PRO A 489 6.73 6.14 -12.68
N ASN A 490 7.84 5.50 -13.10
CA ASN A 490 8.99 6.09 -13.79
C ASN A 490 8.69 6.47 -15.24
N HIS A 491 7.73 5.79 -15.89
CA HIS A 491 7.25 6.19 -17.21
C HIS A 491 6.18 7.25 -17.06
N GLN A 492 6.56 8.44 -17.51
CA GLN A 492 5.69 9.55 -17.86
C GLN A 492 4.98 10.24 -16.67
N LEU A 493 5.21 11.57 -16.63
CA LEU A 493 4.23 12.61 -16.31
C LEU A 493 4.23 13.20 -14.88
N ALA A 494 5.28 13.97 -14.57
CA ALA A 494 5.12 15.17 -13.73
C ALA A 494 4.21 16.23 -14.41
N GLY A 495 4.00 16.16 -15.73
CA GLY A 495 2.99 16.91 -16.46
C GLY A 495 1.61 16.25 -16.39
N GLY A 496 1.43 15.14 -17.10
CA GLY A 496 0.13 14.46 -17.26
C GLY A 496 -0.57 13.93 -15.99
N PHE A 497 0.08 13.46 -14.92
CA PHE A 497 -0.71 13.01 -13.75
C PHE A 497 -1.36 14.19 -13.01
N VAL A 498 -0.62 15.30 -12.88
CA VAL A 498 -1.16 16.55 -12.30
C VAL A 498 -2.17 17.16 -13.27
N GLN A 499 -1.87 17.19 -14.57
CA GLN A 499 -2.78 17.73 -15.58
C GLN A 499 -4.07 16.90 -15.69
N ASN A 500 -4.01 15.57 -15.66
CA ASN A 500 -5.19 14.68 -15.65
C ASN A 500 -6.01 14.88 -14.37
N SER A 501 -5.34 15.02 -13.22
CA SER A 501 -5.99 15.35 -11.96
C SER A 501 -6.64 16.73 -11.99
N LEU A 502 -6.01 17.72 -12.64
CA LEU A 502 -6.54 19.07 -12.80
C LEU A 502 -7.73 19.10 -13.76
N VAL A 503 -7.65 18.42 -14.91
CA VAL A 503 -8.79 18.27 -15.83
C VAL A 503 -9.96 17.63 -15.09
N ASN A 504 -9.74 16.52 -14.38
CA ASN A 504 -10.81 15.88 -13.59
C ASN A 504 -11.33 16.78 -12.46
N MET A 505 -10.46 17.56 -11.81
CA MET A 505 -10.86 18.50 -10.77
C MET A 505 -11.77 19.60 -11.34
N TYR A 506 -11.32 20.34 -12.36
CA TYR A 506 -12.12 21.38 -13.01
C TYR A 506 -13.42 20.83 -13.58
N SER A 507 -13.39 19.66 -14.23
CA SER A 507 -14.59 18.97 -14.72
C SER A 507 -15.59 18.68 -13.60
N LYS A 508 -15.13 18.25 -12.41
CA LYS A 508 -16.00 18.00 -11.24
C LYS A 508 -16.57 19.27 -10.61
N PHE A 509 -15.86 20.40 -10.72
CA PHE A 509 -16.34 21.70 -10.24
C PHE A 509 -17.19 22.44 -11.29
N GLY A 510 -17.41 21.85 -12.46
CA GLY A 510 -18.24 22.43 -13.52
C GLY A 510 -17.56 23.49 -14.38
N ASP A 511 -16.25 23.73 -14.20
CA ASP A 511 -15.50 24.71 -15.00
C ASP A 511 -14.87 24.02 -16.22
N MET A 512 -15.71 23.76 -17.23
CA MET A 512 -15.27 23.10 -18.46
C MET A 512 -14.31 23.96 -19.31
N GLY A 513 -14.33 25.29 -19.13
CA GLY A 513 -13.41 26.20 -19.80
C GLY A 513 -11.97 26.02 -19.30
N LEU A 514 -11.77 25.98 -17.98
CA LEU A 514 -10.46 25.69 -17.40
C LEU A 514 -10.04 24.24 -17.61
N ALA A 515 -10.98 23.29 -17.54
CA ALA A 515 -10.68 21.89 -17.86
C ALA A 515 -10.13 21.74 -19.29
N ARG A 516 -10.77 22.38 -20.28
CA ARG A 516 -10.30 22.40 -21.67
C ARG A 516 -8.97 23.14 -21.83
N LEU A 517 -8.79 24.28 -21.18
CA LEU A 517 -7.53 25.04 -21.23
C LEU A 517 -6.35 24.23 -20.69
N VAL A 518 -6.55 23.50 -19.58
CA VAL A 518 -5.52 22.61 -19.03
C VAL A 518 -5.27 21.46 -19.99
N PHE A 519 -6.33 20.85 -20.53
CA PHE A 519 -6.25 19.76 -21.48
C PHE A 519 -5.46 20.13 -22.74
N ASP A 520 -5.73 21.28 -23.35
CA ASP A 520 -5.06 21.74 -24.57
C ASP A 520 -3.57 21.96 -24.34
N LYS A 521 -3.17 22.38 -23.13
CA LYS A 521 -1.76 22.56 -22.72
C LYS A 521 -1.01 21.25 -22.45
N ILE A 522 -1.69 20.09 -22.49
CA ILE A 522 -1.05 18.79 -22.37
C ILE A 522 -0.40 18.41 -23.70
N GLY A 523 0.92 18.23 -23.68
CA GLY A 523 1.68 17.87 -24.88
C GLY A 523 1.32 16.49 -25.43
N ASP A 524 1.44 15.45 -24.61
CA ASP A 524 1.09 14.07 -24.96
C ASP A 524 -0.12 13.62 -24.13
N LYS A 525 -1.25 13.39 -24.80
CA LYS A 525 -2.55 13.14 -24.18
C LYS A 525 -2.83 11.64 -24.15
N ASP A 526 -2.79 11.04 -22.97
CA ASP A 526 -3.16 9.64 -22.77
C ASP A 526 -4.69 9.44 -22.83
N LEU A 527 -5.13 8.20 -23.05
CA LEU A 527 -6.55 7.86 -23.13
C LEU A 527 -7.32 8.26 -21.86
N LEU A 528 -6.65 8.28 -20.71
CA LEU A 528 -7.26 8.66 -19.43
C LEU A 528 -7.69 10.14 -19.40
N VAL A 529 -6.86 11.06 -19.90
CA VAL A 529 -7.23 12.47 -19.92
C VAL A 529 -8.35 12.77 -20.90
N TRP A 530 -8.34 12.09 -22.06
CA TRP A 530 -9.45 12.14 -23.00
C TRP A 530 -10.75 11.69 -22.33
N ASN A 531 -10.72 10.55 -21.64
CA ASN A 531 -11.88 10.04 -20.91
C ASN A 531 -12.36 11.02 -19.82
N CYS A 532 -11.44 11.65 -19.07
CA CYS A 532 -11.80 12.64 -18.03
C CYS A 532 -12.46 13.90 -18.61
N LEU A 533 -12.03 14.35 -19.80
CA LEU A 533 -12.62 15.52 -20.44
C LEU A 533 -14.00 15.20 -21.04
N VAL A 534 -14.14 14.06 -21.73
CA VAL A 534 -15.43 13.59 -22.28
C VAL A 534 -16.45 13.41 -21.16
N ASP A 535 -16.10 12.70 -20.10
CA ASP A 535 -16.96 12.49 -18.93
C ASP A 535 -17.27 13.81 -18.20
N GLY A 536 -16.33 14.76 -18.16
CA GLY A 536 -16.57 16.11 -17.66
C GLY A 536 -17.65 16.85 -18.43
N TYR A 537 -17.55 16.90 -19.76
CA TYR A 537 -18.57 17.53 -20.61
C TYR A 537 -19.92 16.84 -20.47
N VAL A 538 -19.94 15.50 -20.43
CA VAL A 538 -21.18 14.72 -20.24
C VAL A 538 -21.86 15.04 -18.91
N ARG A 539 -21.14 15.07 -17.79
CA ARG A 539 -21.73 15.35 -16.47
C ARG A 539 -22.27 16.77 -16.34
N ASN A 540 -21.63 17.73 -17.00
CA ASN A 540 -22.06 19.13 -17.01
C ASN A 540 -23.13 19.43 -18.07
N GLY A 541 -23.65 18.41 -18.77
CA GLY A 541 -24.74 18.53 -19.75
C GLY A 541 -24.30 19.04 -21.13
N GLU A 542 -23.01 19.26 -21.34
CA GLU A 542 -22.38 19.81 -22.56
C GLU A 542 -22.05 18.72 -23.59
N VAL A 543 -23.02 17.87 -23.90
CA VAL A 543 -22.80 16.64 -24.68
C VAL A 543 -22.31 16.89 -26.12
N GLU A 544 -22.62 18.04 -26.71
CA GLU A 544 -22.11 18.40 -28.05
C GLU A 544 -20.59 18.61 -28.06
N PHE A 545 -20.04 19.16 -26.98
CA PHE A 545 -18.58 19.29 -26.83
C PHE A 545 -17.94 17.94 -26.51
N ALA A 546 -18.62 17.08 -25.74
CA ALA A 546 -18.18 15.71 -25.51
C ALA A 546 -18.04 14.93 -26.83
N LEU A 547 -18.98 15.08 -27.77
CA LEU A 547 -18.93 14.45 -29.09
C LEU A 547 -17.74 14.95 -29.92
N LYS A 548 -17.55 16.28 -29.99
CA LYS A 548 -16.40 16.88 -30.70
C LYS A 548 -15.07 16.40 -30.13
N VAL A 549 -14.92 16.40 -28.81
CA VAL A 549 -13.72 15.87 -28.14
C VAL A 549 -13.54 14.40 -28.46
N SER A 550 -14.61 13.62 -28.50
CA SER A 550 -14.53 12.20 -28.87
C SER A 550 -14.04 12.00 -30.31
N ASP A 551 -14.41 12.88 -31.24
CA ASP A 551 -13.96 12.83 -32.64
C ASP A 551 -12.48 13.17 -32.80
N GLU A 552 -11.94 13.97 -31.88
CA GLU A 552 -10.50 14.26 -31.78
C GLU A 552 -9.70 13.08 -31.17
N MET A 553 -10.36 12.09 -30.53
CA MET A 553 -9.68 10.99 -29.85
C MET A 553 -9.04 10.01 -30.86
N PRO A 554 -7.74 9.67 -30.71
CA PRO A 554 -7.08 8.70 -31.58
C PRO A 554 -7.69 7.29 -31.52
N LYS A 555 -8.22 6.91 -30.36
CA LYS A 555 -8.91 5.65 -30.12
C LYS A 555 -9.92 5.84 -29.00
N ARG A 556 -11.11 5.27 -29.17
CA ARG A 556 -12.15 5.19 -28.13
C ARG A 556 -12.09 3.81 -27.49
N ASP A 557 -12.26 3.76 -26.18
CA ASP A 557 -12.43 2.52 -25.43
C ASP A 557 -13.89 2.31 -25.02
N LYS A 558 -14.18 1.15 -24.41
CA LYS A 558 -15.52 0.80 -23.92
C LYS A 558 -16.09 1.88 -22.99
N PHE A 559 -15.25 2.49 -22.15
CA PHE A 559 -15.67 3.54 -21.23
C PHE A 559 -16.12 4.79 -21.98
N THR A 560 -15.32 5.25 -22.96
CA THR A 560 -15.65 6.40 -23.80
C THR A 560 -17.02 6.23 -24.44
N TRP A 561 -17.24 5.07 -25.06
CA TRP A 561 -18.49 4.76 -25.74
C TRP A 561 -19.69 4.74 -24.78
N THR A 562 -19.57 4.04 -23.64
CA THR A 562 -20.63 4.02 -22.63
C THR A 562 -20.95 5.42 -22.09
N CYS A 563 -19.92 6.25 -21.88
CA CYS A 563 -20.08 7.62 -21.36
C CYS A 563 -20.86 8.52 -22.33
N LEU A 564 -20.57 8.44 -23.63
CA LEU A 564 -21.28 9.20 -24.65
C LEU A 564 -22.75 8.79 -24.76
N VAL A 565 -23.03 7.48 -24.75
CA VAL A 565 -24.40 6.95 -24.79
C VAL A 565 -25.18 7.43 -23.55
N ASP A 566 -24.61 7.28 -22.35
CA ASP A 566 -25.24 7.74 -21.09
C ASP A 566 -25.51 9.25 -21.10
N GLY A 567 -24.55 10.05 -21.55
CA GLY A 567 -24.70 11.50 -21.66
C GLY A 567 -25.83 11.91 -22.62
N LEU A 568 -25.86 11.33 -23.81
CA LEU A 568 -26.92 11.62 -24.80
C LEU A 568 -28.30 11.20 -24.28
N CYS A 569 -28.40 10.05 -23.63
CA CYS A 569 -29.65 9.60 -23.00
C CYS A 569 -30.11 10.57 -21.90
N LYS A 570 -29.19 11.05 -21.04
CA LYS A 570 -29.52 12.01 -19.98
C LYS A 570 -29.98 13.37 -20.50
N CYS A 571 -29.45 13.81 -21.64
CA CYS A 571 -29.87 15.03 -22.32
C CYS A 571 -31.10 14.86 -23.22
N GLY A 572 -31.76 13.69 -23.21
CA GLY A 572 -32.97 13.41 -24.00
C GLY A 572 -32.71 13.21 -25.50
N LYS A 573 -31.45 13.17 -25.96
CA LYS A 573 -31.06 12.95 -27.36
C LYS A 573 -30.91 11.46 -27.67
N VAL A 574 -31.94 10.67 -27.36
CA VAL A 574 -31.85 9.19 -27.39
C VAL A 574 -31.65 8.61 -28.79
N GLU A 575 -32.12 9.27 -29.86
CA GLU A 575 -31.87 8.78 -31.23
C GLU A 575 -30.39 8.84 -31.59
N VAL A 576 -29.72 9.92 -31.22
CA VAL A 576 -28.27 10.07 -31.43
C VAL A 576 -27.51 9.06 -30.56
N ALA A 577 -27.99 8.79 -29.34
CA ALA A 577 -27.44 7.75 -28.49
C ALA A 577 -27.53 6.37 -29.16
N ARG A 578 -28.64 6.09 -29.85
CA ARG A 578 -28.84 4.85 -30.60
C ARG A 578 -27.88 4.74 -31.77
N GLU A 579 -27.72 5.79 -32.56
CA GLU A 579 -26.76 5.81 -33.68
C GLU A 579 -25.32 5.56 -33.21
N ILE A 580 -24.95 6.05 -32.02
CA ILE A 580 -23.63 5.74 -31.43
C ILE A 580 -23.57 4.29 -30.99
N PHE A 581 -24.61 3.79 -30.30
CA PHE A 581 -24.70 2.42 -29.84
C PHE A 581 -24.56 1.41 -30.99
N ASP A 582 -25.21 1.66 -32.13
CA ASP A 582 -25.18 0.77 -33.30
C ASP A 582 -23.83 0.80 -34.02
N ARG A 583 -23.11 1.94 -33.97
CA ARG A 583 -21.75 2.08 -34.51
C ARG A 583 -20.67 1.38 -33.68
N MET A 584 -20.98 0.97 -32.45
CA MET A 584 -20.02 0.25 -31.61
C MET A 584 -19.81 -1.17 -32.13
N ASP A 585 -18.55 -1.61 -32.19
CA ASP A 585 -18.22 -3.02 -32.40
C ASP A 585 -18.79 -3.88 -31.27
N ASP A 586 -19.20 -5.11 -31.57
CA ASP A 586 -19.81 -6.00 -30.57
C ASP A 586 -18.87 -6.34 -29.40
N GLY A 587 -17.54 -6.26 -29.63
CA GLY A 587 -16.53 -6.39 -28.58
C GLY A 587 -16.54 -5.23 -27.56
N ASP A 588 -17.03 -4.05 -27.94
CA ASP A 588 -17.06 -2.84 -27.11
C ASP A 588 -18.40 -2.59 -26.41
N LYS A 589 -19.48 -3.25 -26.87
CA LYS A 589 -20.81 -3.23 -26.22
C LYS A 589 -20.80 -4.03 -24.92
N SER A 590 -20.43 -3.36 -23.83
CA SER A 590 -20.54 -3.95 -22.48
C SER A 590 -22.00 -4.09 -22.04
N LEU A 591 -22.29 -5.01 -21.12
CA LEU A 591 -23.61 -5.15 -20.49
C LEU A 591 -24.12 -3.82 -19.88
N VAL A 592 -23.19 -2.97 -19.40
CA VAL A 592 -23.51 -1.63 -18.89
C VAL A 592 -24.03 -0.74 -20.01
N THR A 593 -23.40 -0.74 -21.19
CA THR A 593 -23.85 0.06 -22.35
C THR A 593 -25.26 -0.32 -22.78
N TRP A 594 -25.58 -1.62 -22.82
CA TRP A 594 -26.93 -2.12 -23.11
C TRP A 594 -27.95 -1.59 -22.09
N ASN A 595 -27.65 -1.72 -20.80
CA ASN A 595 -28.53 -1.25 -19.73
C ASN A 595 -28.74 0.27 -19.75
N VAL A 596 -27.69 1.05 -20.07
CA VAL A 596 -27.78 2.51 -20.23
C VAL A 596 -28.72 2.89 -21.36
N MET A 597 -28.61 2.22 -22.51
CA MET A 597 -29.46 2.50 -23.66
C MET A 597 -30.94 2.15 -23.39
N ILE A 598 -31.19 1.01 -22.75
CA ILE A 598 -32.53 0.60 -22.31
C ILE A 598 -33.13 1.63 -21.36
N HIS A 599 -32.37 2.03 -20.33
CA HIS A 599 -32.81 3.05 -19.39
C HIS A 599 -33.06 4.39 -20.08
N GLY A 600 -32.23 4.77 -21.06
CA GLY A 600 -32.42 5.98 -21.87
C GLY A 600 -33.72 5.99 -22.67
N TYR A 601 -34.05 4.88 -23.35
CA TYR A 601 -35.32 4.72 -24.04
C TYR A 601 -36.52 4.79 -23.10
N MET A 602 -36.45 4.07 -21.98
CA MET A 602 -37.51 4.07 -20.96
C MET A 602 -37.74 5.48 -20.41
N LYS A 603 -36.68 6.22 -20.05
CA LYS A 603 -36.81 7.60 -19.55
C LYS A 603 -37.41 8.56 -20.58
N SER A 604 -37.21 8.29 -21.87
CA SER A 604 -37.75 9.10 -22.96
C SER A 604 -39.13 8.64 -23.46
N GLY A 605 -39.75 7.68 -22.77
CA GLY A 605 -41.08 7.16 -23.14
C GLY A 605 -41.09 6.26 -24.39
N LYS A 606 -39.93 5.82 -24.88
CA LYS A 606 -39.80 4.95 -26.07
C LYS A 606 -39.81 3.48 -25.67
N ILE A 607 -40.93 3.06 -25.09
CA ILE A 607 -41.07 1.77 -24.41
C ILE A 607 -40.89 0.59 -25.38
N GLU A 608 -41.42 0.69 -26.59
CA GLU A 608 -41.33 -0.37 -27.62
C GLU A 608 -39.88 -0.62 -28.05
N LEU A 609 -39.10 0.43 -28.28
CA LEU A 609 -37.68 0.33 -28.65
C LEU A 609 -36.83 -0.21 -27.50
N ALA A 610 -37.17 0.13 -26.25
CA ALA A 610 -36.51 -0.45 -25.07
C ALA A 610 -36.77 -1.96 -24.98
N ALA A 611 -38.01 -2.40 -25.24
CA ALA A 611 -38.39 -3.80 -25.22
C ALA A 611 -37.68 -4.60 -26.34
N GLU A 612 -37.66 -4.09 -27.57
CA GLU A 612 -36.93 -4.70 -28.68
C GLU A 612 -35.43 -4.82 -28.38
N LEU A 613 -34.84 -3.77 -27.80
CA LEU A 613 -33.42 -3.80 -27.42
C LEU A 613 -33.15 -4.81 -26.30
N PHE A 614 -34.07 -4.94 -25.34
CA PHE A 614 -33.98 -5.93 -24.27
C PHE A 614 -34.08 -7.37 -24.79
N GLU A 615 -34.92 -7.63 -25.80
CA GLU A 615 -35.07 -8.94 -26.44
C GLU A 615 -33.83 -9.35 -27.25
N THR A 616 -33.12 -8.38 -27.83
CA THR A 616 -31.90 -8.62 -28.62
C THR A 616 -30.61 -8.72 -27.78
N MET A 617 -30.68 -8.50 -26.46
CA MET A 617 -29.52 -8.60 -25.57
C MET A 617 -28.90 -10.02 -25.58
N PRO A 618 -27.59 -10.16 -25.86
CA PRO A 618 -26.92 -11.48 -25.85
C PRO A 618 -26.91 -12.17 -24.48
N LYS A 619 -26.91 -11.38 -23.41
CA LYS A 619 -26.95 -11.86 -22.02
C LYS A 619 -27.68 -10.85 -21.15
N ARG A 620 -28.62 -11.32 -20.34
CA ARG A 620 -29.37 -10.51 -19.37
C ARG A 620 -28.80 -10.68 -17.97
N SER A 621 -28.93 -9.63 -17.16
CA SER A 621 -28.62 -9.66 -15.74
C SER A 621 -29.79 -9.13 -14.94
N LEU A 622 -29.79 -9.34 -13.62
CA LEU A 622 -30.78 -8.76 -12.72
C LEU A 622 -30.93 -7.24 -12.90
N ILE A 623 -29.85 -6.53 -13.23
CA ILE A 623 -29.87 -5.08 -13.52
C ILE A 623 -30.67 -4.79 -14.79
N SER A 624 -30.50 -5.60 -15.84
CA SER A 624 -31.22 -5.45 -17.11
C SER A 624 -32.73 -5.62 -16.92
N TRP A 625 -33.12 -6.65 -16.16
CA TRP A 625 -34.52 -6.88 -15.79
C TRP A 625 -35.08 -5.76 -14.92
N ASN A 626 -34.32 -5.31 -13.92
CA ASN A 626 -34.74 -4.23 -13.03
C ASN A 626 -34.96 -2.91 -13.79
N SER A 627 -34.06 -2.54 -14.71
CA SER A 627 -34.21 -1.34 -15.55
C SER A 627 -35.47 -1.38 -16.41
N MET A 628 -35.86 -2.56 -16.89
CA MET A 628 -37.10 -2.73 -17.67
C MET A 628 -38.35 -2.64 -16.79
N ILE A 629 -38.38 -3.33 -15.64
CA ILE A 629 -39.52 -3.30 -14.70
C ILE A 629 -39.75 -1.88 -14.18
N ASP A 630 -38.68 -1.21 -13.77
CA ASP A 630 -38.71 0.18 -13.31
C ASP A 630 -39.14 1.13 -14.44
N GLY A 631 -38.62 0.93 -15.65
CA GLY A 631 -38.99 1.69 -16.84
C GLY A 631 -40.47 1.57 -17.20
N TYR A 632 -41.02 0.35 -17.21
CA TYR A 632 -42.45 0.14 -17.45
C TYR A 632 -43.32 0.79 -16.37
N GLN A 633 -42.92 0.68 -15.10
CA GLN A 633 -43.62 1.31 -13.99
C GLN A 633 -43.61 2.84 -14.11
N GLY A 634 -42.44 3.44 -14.39
CA GLY A 634 -42.28 4.89 -14.53
C GLY A 634 -43.07 5.48 -15.70
N ASN A 635 -43.36 4.68 -16.73
CA ASN A 635 -44.18 5.08 -17.88
C ASN A 635 -45.66 4.69 -17.76
N GLY A 636 -46.11 4.12 -16.64
CA GLY A 636 -47.50 3.74 -16.42
C GLY A 636 -47.96 2.43 -17.07
N CYS A 637 -47.04 1.67 -17.68
CA CYS A 637 -47.28 0.34 -18.25
C CYS A 637 -47.20 -0.74 -17.17
N PHE A 638 -48.10 -0.64 -16.19
CA PHE A 638 -48.03 -1.43 -14.97
C PHE A 638 -48.28 -2.92 -15.20
N TYR A 639 -49.09 -3.29 -16.21
CA TYR A 639 -49.37 -4.69 -16.53
C TYR A 639 -48.14 -5.39 -17.10
N GLU A 640 -47.43 -4.72 -18.00
CA GLU A 640 -46.18 -5.16 -18.61
C GLU A 640 -45.07 -5.29 -17.55
N ALA A 641 -44.98 -4.34 -16.62
CA ALA A 641 -44.05 -4.42 -15.48
C ALA A 641 -44.29 -5.67 -14.63
N MET A 642 -45.55 -6.01 -14.35
CA MET A 642 -45.91 -7.20 -13.57
C MET A 642 -45.66 -8.50 -14.33
N LYS A 643 -45.97 -8.55 -15.63
CA LYS A 643 -45.67 -9.70 -16.48
C LYS A 643 -44.15 -9.97 -16.53
N LEU A 644 -43.35 -8.91 -16.58
CA LEU A 644 -41.90 -9.01 -16.59
C LEU A 644 -41.32 -9.41 -15.22
N PHE A 645 -41.94 -8.98 -14.12
CA PHE A 645 -41.60 -9.44 -12.77
C PHE A 645 -41.89 -10.95 -12.58
N GLU A 646 -43.03 -11.44 -13.09
CA GLU A 646 -43.31 -12.88 -13.09
C GLU A 646 -42.31 -13.67 -13.94
N ALA A 647 -41.93 -13.14 -15.11
CA ALA A 647 -40.90 -13.75 -15.96
C ALA A 647 -39.54 -13.82 -15.26
N LEU A 648 -39.13 -12.75 -14.56
CA LEU A 648 -37.91 -12.72 -13.75
C LEU A 648 -37.89 -13.83 -12.69
N LEU A 649 -39.01 -14.06 -12.00
CA LEU A 649 -39.13 -15.13 -11.00
C LEU A 649 -39.09 -16.52 -11.63
N ASN A 650 -39.69 -16.69 -12.80
CA ASN A 650 -39.68 -17.96 -13.54
C ASN A 650 -38.28 -18.30 -14.09
N GLU A 651 -37.46 -17.29 -14.42
CA GLU A 651 -36.05 -17.48 -14.80
C GLU A 651 -35.11 -17.73 -13.60
N GLY A 652 -35.64 -17.75 -12.37
CA GLY A 652 -34.89 -18.13 -11.17
C GLY A 652 -34.04 -17.01 -10.55
N PHE A 653 -34.29 -15.75 -10.91
CA PHE A 653 -33.61 -14.60 -10.27
C PHE A 653 -34.30 -14.22 -8.95
N VAL A 654 -33.51 -13.91 -7.92
CA VAL A 654 -34.00 -13.35 -6.65
C VAL A 654 -34.15 -11.83 -6.79
N PRO A 655 -35.36 -11.26 -6.63
CA PRO A 655 -35.55 -9.81 -6.71
C PRO A 655 -34.84 -9.07 -5.57
N ILE A 656 -34.25 -7.91 -5.89
CA ILE A 656 -33.71 -6.98 -4.88
C ILE A 656 -34.79 -6.00 -4.43
N ASN A 657 -34.55 -5.28 -3.31
CA ASN A 657 -35.49 -4.32 -2.74
C ASN A 657 -36.02 -3.29 -3.75
N ALA A 658 -35.18 -2.82 -4.68
CA ALA A 658 -35.60 -1.89 -5.74
C ALA A 658 -36.63 -2.54 -6.69
N THR A 659 -36.38 -3.78 -7.13
CA THR A 659 -37.29 -4.55 -7.98
C THR A 659 -38.63 -4.81 -7.30
N LEU A 660 -38.60 -5.12 -6.00
CA LEU A 660 -39.81 -5.30 -5.19
C LEU A 660 -40.60 -3.99 -5.05
N SER A 661 -39.91 -2.86 -4.87
CA SER A 661 -40.54 -1.53 -4.81
C SER A 661 -41.22 -1.15 -6.13
N SER A 662 -40.55 -1.34 -7.26
CA SER A 662 -41.14 -1.04 -8.58
C SER A 662 -42.31 -1.97 -8.91
N ALA A 663 -42.24 -3.25 -8.51
CA ALA A 663 -43.36 -4.19 -8.64
C ALA A 663 -44.55 -3.80 -7.74
N LEU A 664 -44.32 -3.38 -6.49
CA LEU A 664 -45.37 -2.89 -5.58
C LEU A 664 -46.04 -1.61 -6.11
N SER A 665 -45.25 -0.69 -6.67
CA SER A 665 -45.75 0.52 -7.30
C SER A 665 -46.62 0.19 -8.52
N ALA A 666 -46.18 -0.75 -9.37
CA ALA A 666 -46.97 -1.22 -10.51
C ALA A 666 -48.29 -1.87 -10.10
N VAL A 667 -48.27 -2.71 -9.05
CA VAL A 667 -49.48 -3.27 -8.45
C VAL A 667 -50.45 -2.18 -7.98
N SER A 668 -49.93 -1.16 -7.28
CA SER A 668 -50.75 -0.04 -6.80
C SER A 668 -51.40 0.70 -7.96
N GLY A 669 -50.67 0.89 -9.06
CA GLY A 669 -51.16 1.51 -10.29
C GLY A 669 -52.23 0.70 -11.02
N LEU A 670 -52.24 -0.63 -10.89
CA LEU A 670 -53.24 -1.52 -11.50
C LEU A 670 -54.56 -1.63 -10.72
N ALA A 671 -54.62 -1.18 -9.47
CA ALA A 671 -55.75 -1.41 -8.55
C ALA A 671 -56.17 -2.89 -8.40
N VAL A 672 -55.28 -3.85 -8.71
CA VAL A 672 -55.54 -5.28 -8.60
C VAL A 672 -55.26 -5.75 -7.17
N LEU A 673 -56.28 -5.67 -6.31
CA LEU A 673 -56.22 -5.96 -4.87
C LEU A 673 -55.73 -7.39 -4.53
N GLY A 674 -56.01 -8.37 -5.39
CA GLY A 674 -55.64 -9.78 -5.17
C GLY A 674 -54.14 -10.04 -5.26
N ASN A 675 -53.50 -9.60 -6.34
CA ASN A 675 -52.06 -9.74 -6.52
C ASN A 675 -51.29 -8.77 -5.61
N GLY A 676 -51.86 -7.60 -5.31
CA GLY A 676 -51.19 -6.63 -4.45
C GLY A 676 -51.12 -6.97 -2.98
N ARG A 677 -52.15 -7.64 -2.43
CA ARG A 677 -52.10 -8.11 -1.04
C ARG A 677 -51.01 -9.14 -0.82
N TRP A 678 -50.77 -10.02 -1.79
CA TRP A 678 -49.72 -11.04 -1.69
C TRP A 678 -48.31 -10.43 -1.64
N ILE A 679 -47.97 -9.50 -2.55
CA ILE A 679 -46.64 -8.85 -2.56
C ILE A 679 -46.47 -7.91 -1.37
N HIS A 680 -47.51 -7.17 -0.99
CA HIS A 680 -47.50 -6.29 0.19
C HIS A 680 -47.27 -7.07 1.49
N LEU A 681 -47.92 -8.23 1.67
CA LEU A 681 -47.78 -9.07 2.86
C LEU A 681 -46.45 -9.82 2.92
N PHE A 682 -45.83 -10.12 1.77
CA PHE A 682 -44.46 -10.62 1.69
C PHE A 682 -43.44 -9.58 2.20
N VAL A 683 -43.68 -8.29 1.94
CA VAL A 683 -42.76 -7.19 2.30
C VAL A 683 -43.01 -6.62 3.71
N CYS A 684 -44.25 -6.67 4.24
CA CYS A 684 -44.64 -5.92 5.45
C CYS A 684 -44.67 -6.72 6.78
N GLY A 685 -44.11 -7.93 6.83
CA GLY A 685 -43.75 -8.60 8.10
C GLY A 685 -44.91 -9.12 8.97
N SER A 686 -46.18 -9.02 8.56
CA SER A 686 -47.30 -9.69 9.26
C SER A 686 -47.56 -11.07 8.67
N ILE A 687 -46.81 -12.05 9.17
CA ILE A 687 -46.89 -13.45 8.72
C ILE A 687 -48.27 -14.08 8.99
N GLU A 688 -48.95 -13.70 10.07
CA GLU A 688 -50.31 -14.15 10.42
C GLU A 688 -51.35 -13.72 9.37
N SER A 689 -51.23 -12.48 8.87
CA SER A 689 -52.09 -11.98 7.81
C SER A 689 -51.78 -12.64 6.46
N ALA A 690 -50.51 -12.91 6.18
CA ALA A 690 -50.08 -13.64 4.98
C ALA A 690 -50.64 -15.07 4.96
N LEU A 691 -50.65 -15.76 6.12
CA LEU A 691 -51.27 -17.08 6.28
C LEU A 691 -52.79 -17.05 6.08
N ALA A 692 -53.48 -16.03 6.61
CA ALA A 692 -54.92 -15.87 6.43
C ALA A 692 -55.30 -15.71 4.94
N VAL A 693 -54.54 -14.88 4.21
CA VAL A 693 -54.72 -14.71 2.76
C VAL A 693 -54.40 -15.99 2.02
N PHE A 694 -53.27 -16.65 2.35
CA PHE A 694 -52.91 -17.93 1.76
C PHE A 694 -54.04 -18.96 1.92
N LYS A 695 -54.60 -19.10 3.13
CA LYS A 695 -55.75 -20.00 3.39
C LYS A 695 -56.95 -19.67 2.49
N GLY A 696 -57.25 -18.40 2.28
CA GLY A 696 -58.35 -17.92 1.44
C GLY A 696 -58.18 -18.10 -0.08
N ILE A 697 -56.99 -18.46 -0.59
CA ILE A 697 -56.78 -18.68 -2.04
C ILE A 697 -57.48 -19.99 -2.47
N ALA A 698 -58.47 -19.87 -3.36
CA ALA A 698 -59.27 -21.00 -3.86
C ALA A 698 -58.46 -22.00 -4.72
N LYS A 699 -57.52 -21.51 -5.55
CA LYS A 699 -56.64 -22.35 -6.37
C LYS A 699 -55.17 -21.97 -6.19
N LYS A 700 -54.50 -22.63 -5.26
CA LYS A 700 -53.10 -22.36 -4.91
C LYS A 700 -52.16 -22.98 -5.96
N LYS A 701 -51.31 -22.16 -6.57
CA LYS A 701 -50.15 -22.58 -7.41
C LYS A 701 -48.88 -22.76 -6.57
N LEU A 702 -47.89 -23.48 -7.08
CA LEU A 702 -46.57 -23.71 -6.47
C LEU A 702 -45.95 -22.44 -5.86
N ALA A 703 -45.96 -21.32 -6.60
CA ALA A 703 -45.41 -20.04 -6.13
C ALA A 703 -46.02 -19.54 -4.81
N HIS A 704 -47.32 -19.78 -4.57
CA HIS A 704 -47.97 -19.36 -3.32
C HIS A 704 -47.47 -20.17 -2.12
N TRP A 705 -47.20 -21.46 -2.32
CA TRP A 705 -46.68 -22.35 -1.28
C TRP A 705 -45.23 -22.05 -0.97
N THR A 706 -44.40 -21.88 -2.02
CA THR A 706 -43.02 -21.47 -1.86
C THR A 706 -42.92 -20.15 -1.11
N ALA A 707 -43.70 -19.14 -1.49
CA ALA A 707 -43.61 -17.82 -0.88
C ALA A 707 -43.99 -17.83 0.61
N ILE A 708 -45.06 -18.55 1.01
CA ILE A 708 -45.46 -18.60 2.41
C ILE A 708 -44.46 -19.41 3.26
N ILE A 709 -43.90 -20.50 2.72
CA ILE A 709 -42.90 -21.32 3.39
C ILE A 709 -41.60 -20.54 3.61
N VAL A 710 -41.13 -19.81 2.59
CA VAL A 710 -39.94 -18.95 2.70
C VAL A 710 -40.19 -17.80 3.69
N GLY A 711 -41.37 -17.18 3.64
CA GLY A 711 -41.77 -16.15 4.61
C GLY A 711 -41.74 -16.65 6.05
N LEU A 712 -42.31 -17.84 6.32
CA LEU A 712 -42.26 -18.47 7.65
C LEU A 712 -40.82 -18.75 8.08
N GLY A 713 -39.97 -19.22 7.16
CA GLY A 713 -38.55 -19.44 7.40
C GLY A 713 -37.81 -18.18 7.84
N MET A 714 -38.02 -17.06 7.14
CA MET A 714 -37.41 -15.77 7.51
C MET A 714 -37.87 -15.24 8.87
N HIS A 715 -39.05 -15.66 9.35
CA HIS A 715 -39.61 -15.29 10.65
C HIS A 715 -39.33 -16.31 11.76
N GLY A 716 -38.55 -17.37 11.48
CA GLY A 716 -38.20 -18.40 12.46
C GLY A 716 -39.38 -19.28 12.90
N LEU A 717 -40.49 -19.30 12.15
CA LEU A 717 -41.67 -20.10 12.47
C LEU A 717 -41.56 -21.50 11.86
N ALA A 718 -40.61 -22.30 12.38
CA ALA A 718 -40.25 -23.61 11.82
C ALA A 718 -41.40 -24.62 11.83
N ASP A 719 -42.17 -24.71 12.93
CA ASP A 719 -43.29 -25.66 13.04
C ASP A 719 -44.32 -25.45 11.92
N GLN A 720 -44.68 -24.21 11.66
CA GLN A 720 -45.64 -23.86 10.61
C GLN A 720 -45.06 -24.08 9.21
N ALA A 721 -43.76 -23.84 9.01
CA ALA A 721 -43.10 -24.11 7.72
C ALA A 721 -43.06 -25.63 7.43
N LEU A 722 -42.80 -26.45 8.45
CA LEU A 722 -42.79 -27.92 8.38
C LEU A 722 -44.21 -28.50 8.17
N GLU A 723 -45.23 -27.92 8.80
CA GLU A 723 -46.63 -28.27 8.55
C GLU A 723 -47.02 -27.98 7.10
N LEU A 724 -46.68 -26.80 6.58
CA LEU A 724 -47.06 -26.40 5.23
C LEU A 724 -46.35 -27.21 4.13
N ILE A 725 -45.07 -27.59 4.31
CA ILE A 725 -44.42 -28.48 3.35
C ILE A 725 -45.03 -29.87 3.37
N THR A 726 -45.45 -30.38 4.54
CA THR A 726 -46.17 -31.64 4.66
C THR A 726 -47.55 -31.57 3.99
N GLU A 727 -48.30 -30.48 4.19
CA GLU A 727 -49.59 -30.27 3.54
C GLU A 727 -49.45 -30.16 2.01
N MET A 728 -48.44 -29.42 1.54
CA MET A 728 -48.08 -29.28 0.12
C MET A 728 -47.85 -30.64 -0.52
N ARG A 729 -47.15 -31.55 0.18
CA ARG A 729 -46.91 -32.92 -0.29
C ARG A 729 -48.20 -33.74 -0.32
N ARG A 730 -49.05 -33.62 0.71
CA ARG A 730 -50.33 -34.36 0.81
C ARG A 730 -51.27 -34.04 -0.35
N ILE A 731 -51.28 -32.81 -0.84
CA ILE A 731 -52.11 -32.40 -2.00
C ILE A 731 -51.46 -32.71 -3.36
N GLY A 732 -50.32 -33.41 -3.38
CA GLY A 732 -49.63 -33.83 -4.58
C GLY A 732 -48.79 -32.73 -5.25
N MET A 733 -48.56 -31.60 -4.58
CA MET A 733 -47.68 -30.54 -5.11
C MET A 733 -46.23 -30.81 -4.76
N LYS A 734 -45.35 -30.78 -5.78
CA LYS A 734 -43.93 -31.07 -5.63
C LYS A 734 -43.16 -29.81 -5.20
N PRO A 735 -42.48 -29.81 -4.03
CA PRO A 735 -41.54 -28.76 -3.67
C PRO A 735 -40.37 -28.70 -4.66
N HIS A 736 -39.87 -27.49 -4.92
CA HIS A 736 -38.64 -27.26 -5.69
C HIS A 736 -37.53 -26.76 -4.75
N ALA A 737 -36.31 -26.56 -5.27
CA ALA A 737 -35.13 -26.13 -4.50
C ALA A 737 -35.40 -24.96 -3.52
N ILE A 738 -36.03 -23.87 -3.97
CA ILE A 738 -36.28 -22.68 -3.12
C ILE A 738 -37.24 -22.99 -1.95
N THR A 739 -38.18 -23.92 -2.13
CA THR A 739 -39.08 -24.36 -1.05
C THR A 739 -38.28 -25.04 0.05
N PHE A 740 -37.27 -25.84 -0.32
CA PHE A 740 -36.37 -26.48 0.61
C PHE A 740 -35.46 -25.48 1.33
N ILE A 741 -34.95 -24.45 0.64
CA ILE A 741 -34.22 -23.35 1.29
C ILE A 741 -35.08 -22.69 2.37
N GLY A 742 -36.36 -22.40 2.05
CA GLY A 742 -37.29 -21.80 3.02
C GLY A 742 -37.46 -22.64 4.29
N VAL A 743 -37.66 -23.94 4.15
CA VAL A 743 -37.81 -24.86 5.30
C VAL A 743 -36.49 -25.05 6.06
N LEU A 744 -35.37 -25.20 5.36
CA LEU A 744 -34.05 -25.35 6.00
C LEU A 744 -33.66 -24.09 6.78
N ASN A 745 -33.95 -22.90 6.24
CA ASN A 745 -33.75 -21.66 6.97
C ASN A 745 -34.65 -21.56 8.21
N ALA A 746 -35.89 -22.06 8.12
CA ALA A 746 -36.78 -22.15 9.29
C ALA A 746 -36.18 -23.06 10.37
N CYS A 747 -35.69 -24.25 9.98
CA CYS A 747 -35.04 -25.20 10.89
C CYS A 747 -33.77 -24.62 11.51
N SER A 748 -33.00 -23.83 10.75
CA SER A 748 -31.83 -23.08 11.23
C SER A 748 -32.20 -22.14 12.37
N HIS A 749 -33.18 -21.27 12.14
CA HIS A 749 -33.64 -20.31 13.15
C HIS A 749 -34.22 -20.95 14.42
N ALA A 750 -34.80 -22.15 14.31
CA ALA A 750 -35.38 -22.88 15.44
C ALA A 750 -34.43 -23.89 16.10
N GLY A 751 -33.23 -24.11 15.55
CA GLY A 751 -32.28 -25.11 16.05
C GLY A 751 -32.74 -26.57 15.88
N LEU A 752 -33.60 -26.84 14.88
CA LEU A 752 -34.17 -28.18 14.62
C LEU A 752 -33.22 -29.00 13.73
N VAL A 753 -32.18 -29.57 14.34
CA VAL A 753 -31.09 -30.26 13.64
C VAL A 753 -31.56 -31.54 12.95
N ASP A 754 -32.35 -32.36 13.63
CA ASP A 754 -32.79 -33.65 13.12
C ASP A 754 -33.80 -33.48 11.97
N GLU A 755 -34.76 -32.56 12.12
CA GLU A 755 -35.74 -32.22 11.11
C GLU A 755 -35.08 -31.56 9.89
N GLY A 756 -34.16 -30.62 10.11
CA GLY A 756 -33.40 -29.96 9.04
C GLY A 756 -32.61 -30.95 8.19
N ASN A 757 -31.94 -31.92 8.83
CA ASN A 757 -31.21 -32.97 8.11
C ASN A 757 -32.17 -33.92 7.36
N GLN A 758 -33.31 -34.28 7.95
CA GLN A 758 -34.33 -35.08 7.27
C GLN A 758 -34.88 -34.37 6.02
N ILE A 759 -35.15 -33.07 6.10
CA ILE A 759 -35.62 -32.25 4.97
C ILE A 759 -34.55 -32.16 3.88
N PHE A 760 -33.28 -31.98 4.26
CA PHE A 760 -32.15 -31.95 3.31
C PHE A 760 -31.98 -33.29 2.59
N GLN A 761 -32.08 -34.41 3.32
CA GLN A 761 -32.04 -35.74 2.73
C GLN A 761 -33.26 -36.03 1.84
N MET A 762 -34.45 -35.58 2.23
CA MET A 762 -35.67 -35.70 1.43
C MET A 762 -35.52 -34.98 0.09
N MET A 763 -34.96 -33.76 0.08
CA MET A 763 -34.68 -33.00 -1.14
C MET A 763 -33.83 -33.78 -2.15
N ILE A 764 -32.75 -34.41 -1.67
CA ILE A 764 -31.81 -35.15 -2.52
C ILE A 764 -32.39 -36.51 -2.92
N ASN A 765 -32.91 -37.26 -1.96
CA ASN A 765 -33.23 -38.68 -2.15
C ASN A 765 -34.60 -38.87 -2.82
N GLU A 766 -35.63 -38.14 -2.38
CA GLU A 766 -37.00 -38.27 -2.89
C GLU A 766 -37.24 -37.36 -4.11
N TYR A 767 -36.78 -36.11 -4.05
CA TYR A 767 -37.08 -35.11 -5.09
C TYR A 767 -35.99 -34.95 -6.15
N LYS A 768 -34.83 -35.59 -5.96
CA LYS A 768 -33.67 -35.53 -6.88
C LYS A 768 -33.24 -34.11 -7.21
N ILE A 769 -33.31 -33.21 -6.22
CA ILE A 769 -32.88 -31.81 -6.36
C ILE A 769 -31.41 -31.71 -5.92
N GLU A 770 -30.55 -31.20 -6.81
CA GLU A 770 -29.15 -30.96 -6.49
C GLU A 770 -29.00 -29.78 -5.51
N PRO A 771 -28.29 -29.95 -4.38
CA PRO A 771 -28.09 -28.87 -3.42
C PRO A 771 -27.20 -27.75 -3.99
N THR A 772 -27.66 -26.51 -3.87
CA THR A 772 -26.87 -25.30 -4.16
C THR A 772 -26.13 -24.80 -2.92
N VAL A 773 -25.26 -23.79 -3.08
CA VAL A 773 -24.47 -23.19 -1.99
C VAL A 773 -25.37 -22.69 -0.86
N GLU A 774 -26.54 -22.14 -1.19
CA GLU A 774 -27.54 -21.64 -0.23
C GLU A 774 -28.12 -22.76 0.64
N HIS A 775 -28.30 -23.97 0.10
CA HIS A 775 -28.80 -25.11 0.87
C HIS A 775 -27.74 -25.61 1.86
N TYR A 776 -26.47 -25.65 1.45
CA TYR A 776 -25.37 -25.97 2.35
C TYR A 776 -25.15 -24.88 3.41
N GLY A 777 -25.36 -23.61 3.04
CA GLY A 777 -25.33 -22.48 3.98
C GLY A 777 -26.34 -22.68 5.11
N CYS A 778 -27.60 -22.98 4.78
CA CYS A 778 -28.63 -23.25 5.80
C CYS A 778 -28.26 -24.46 6.67
N LEU A 779 -27.68 -25.52 6.11
CA LEU A 779 -27.28 -26.71 6.87
C LEU A 779 -26.12 -26.44 7.83
N VAL A 780 -25.16 -25.59 7.44
CA VAL A 780 -24.08 -25.14 8.32
C VAL A 780 -24.64 -24.28 9.45
N ASP A 781 -25.57 -23.37 9.14
CA ASP A 781 -26.20 -22.51 10.14
C ASP A 781 -27.03 -23.33 11.16
N ILE A 782 -27.66 -24.44 10.74
CA ILE A 782 -28.35 -25.40 11.65
C ILE A 782 -27.38 -26.06 12.65
N LEU A 783 -26.12 -26.27 12.26
CA LEU A 783 -25.11 -26.98 13.06
C LEU A 783 -24.26 -26.06 13.96
N CYS A 784 -24.44 -24.75 13.85
CA CYS A 784 -23.75 -23.72 14.64
C CYS A 784 -24.65 -23.23 15.78
#